data_AF-A0A813SXB9-F1
#
_entry.id   AF-A0A813SXB9-F1
#
_cell.length_a   1.000
_cell.length_b   1.000
_cell.length_c   1.000
_cell.angle_alpha   90.00
_cell.angle_beta   90.00
_cell.angle_gamma   90.00
#
_symmetry.space_group_name_H-M   'P 1'
#
loop_
_entity.id
_entity.type
_entity.pdbx_description
1 polymer ?
#
loop_
_entity_poly.entity_id
_entity_poly.type
_entity_poly.pdbx_seq_one_letter_code
_entity_poly.pdbx_strand_id
1 'polypeptide(L)'
;MIHEMNEPIFCYLVHKFSLQKNSISSETKEFECHCTASVNLGTRKPIGKIKVVILSLHRVITLSDNLLQVLNSDNLQFISNIKLKNIITFAVSNQFKQGASIDMCVSTKRNKLQIYRLDRMNINLIYEISVHDPLISIGIDECGILACSKTAYFAYRPTMNNDRRSTGSLQTIFTLHDPSIVACFTFIKPGEYLLSGPNIGITTTLEGTSQRTPIMFISQPNDFIYSHPYLLVRVKDYIHIYSYLDDQLKQEIPLKNCQTLINIPEGNINNILINTKDNIYLLESLSIQEQIDQLLNTYRLQEALILAENNFSSIEKHNTNSLILSTKKRVGFIEFNSMNVIRALHLFDDINLDFHEIILQIPNFLPLNSPWPDFDENIKSRYILWLNAFCDYMTKRSEEFSRQSDYYSSLLKAYLIIKSRETIIEFLEKYASYIPIDFHNLLFHIRLYHGAAILYSAHGKHEQTIDIWKKIVSNEYSNDDTFPGIWIIAKYILERNLDRSLEFSVGKWLLEQHEEELATKIFISKYQNESNRDPFNSNKVTHLLKPYPTALRNYLEQGVFKLMIETDEIHTMLVNIYLDQILSKSSDDNEQTRTKLQEFLVKSNFYRVQSVLNRINQTKRFKRELALLYGKMNNFEQAFQILVNELEDFQYAENYCVALSFDKSSDDRKIVAHALFNAFLASLDKHPNEITAALLHLLCNNEVEFDFIEILKRLPSQWSISSLKDILLRATRTYSYIKRSTKLEIALDRIQNEKLNIKLRKLKRSNVIINEYRRCKNCLKQFYEASCIVYQDGSQVHVHCAKQLN
;
A
#
# COMPACT_ATOMS: atom_id res chain seq x y z
N MET A 1 -68.74 42.84 57.36
CA MET A 1 -70.16 42.53 57.59
C MET A 1 -70.32 41.04 57.64
N ILE A 2 -71.04 40.58 58.66
CA ILE A 2 -71.22 39.19 59.11
C ILE A 2 -71.97 38.36 58.06
N HIS A 3 -71.52 37.13 57.82
CA HIS A 3 -72.41 35.96 57.88
C HIS A 3 -71.61 34.69 58.19
N GLU A 4 -71.99 34.04 59.28
CA GLU A 4 -71.59 32.71 59.71
C GLU A 4 -72.10 31.61 58.77
N MET A 5 -71.51 30.42 58.97
CA MET A 5 -71.95 29.10 58.51
C MET A 5 -71.73 28.78 57.03
N ASN A 6 -70.59 28.14 56.74
CA ASN A 6 -70.56 26.71 56.46
C ASN A 6 -69.09 26.25 56.50
N GLU A 7 -68.88 25.00 56.91
CA GLU A 7 -67.59 24.29 56.98
C GLU A 7 -66.60 24.74 55.87
N PRO A 8 -65.27 24.81 56.09
CA PRO A 8 -64.36 24.99 54.98
C PRO A 8 -64.56 23.81 54.04
N ILE A 9 -65.32 24.03 52.96
CA ILE A 9 -65.39 23.10 51.85
C ILE A 9 -63.98 23.17 51.27
N PHE A 10 -63.10 22.27 51.70
CA PHE A 10 -61.78 22.11 51.14
C PHE A 10 -61.96 21.82 49.65
N CYS A 11 -61.88 22.87 48.83
CA CYS A 11 -62.07 22.80 47.39
C CYS A 11 -60.70 22.58 46.77
N TYR A 12 -60.50 21.41 46.17
CA TYR A 12 -59.27 21.13 45.44
C TYR A 12 -59.45 21.59 43.99
N LEU A 13 -58.54 22.47 43.57
CA LEU A 13 -58.50 23.07 42.24
C LEU A 13 -57.47 22.33 41.37
N VAL A 14 -57.82 22.11 40.11
CA VAL A 14 -56.87 21.73 39.06
C VAL A 14 -56.51 22.99 38.30
N HIS A 15 -55.24 23.38 38.32
CA HIS A 15 -54.71 24.50 37.55
C HIS A 15 -53.98 23.98 36.30
N LYS A 16 -54.21 24.63 35.17
CA LYS A 16 -53.43 24.47 33.93
C LYS A 16 -52.46 25.63 33.84
N PHE A 17 -51.17 25.35 33.69
CA PHE A 17 -50.13 26.36 33.54
C PHE A 17 -49.54 26.31 32.13
N SER A 18 -49.21 27.48 31.57
CA SER A 18 -48.30 27.59 30.42
C SER A 18 -46.91 27.93 30.95
N LEU A 19 -45.92 27.15 30.55
CA LEU A 19 -44.50 27.38 30.87
C LEU A 19 -43.87 28.22 29.76
N GLN A 20 -43.26 29.36 30.13
CA GLN A 20 -42.40 30.14 29.24
C GLN A 20 -40.95 30.08 29.77
N LYS A 21 -40.01 29.78 28.87
CA LYS A 21 -38.59 29.62 29.20
C LYS A 21 -37.90 30.98 29.12
N ASN A 22 -37.58 31.57 30.27
CA ASN A 22 -36.81 32.81 30.34
C ASN A 22 -35.35 32.46 30.65
N SER A 23 -34.43 32.74 29.73
CA SER A 23 -33.01 32.46 29.94
C SER A 23 -32.34 33.61 30.69
N ILE A 24 -32.18 33.47 32.01
CA ILE A 24 -31.40 34.39 32.83
C ILE A 24 -30.29 33.56 33.50
N SER A 25 -29.12 33.48 32.85
CA SER A 25 -27.88 32.79 33.27
C SER A 25 -27.81 31.25 33.13
N SER A 26 -26.58 30.72 33.11
CA SER A 26 -26.20 29.36 32.72
C SER A 26 -26.46 28.27 33.77
N GLU A 27 -26.67 28.61 35.03
CA GLU A 27 -26.74 27.62 36.12
C GLU A 27 -28.13 27.41 36.71
N THR A 28 -29.04 28.39 36.60
CA THR A 28 -30.43 28.26 37.03
C THR A 28 -31.36 28.87 36.00
N LYS A 29 -32.16 28.02 35.34
CA LYS A 29 -33.22 28.47 34.42
C LYS A 29 -34.48 28.66 35.25
N GLU A 30 -34.91 29.89 35.44
CA GLU A 30 -36.21 30.18 36.05
C GLU A 30 -37.31 30.05 34.98
N PHE A 31 -38.36 29.31 35.31
CA PHE A 31 -39.53 29.16 34.45
C PHE A 31 -40.64 30.07 34.97
N GLU A 32 -41.17 30.92 34.08
CA GLU A 32 -42.40 31.65 34.40
C GLU A 32 -43.60 30.76 34.11
N CYS A 33 -44.40 30.52 35.15
CA CYS A 33 -45.61 29.73 35.10
C CYS A 33 -46.82 30.65 35.14
N HIS A 34 -47.58 30.72 34.04
CA HIS A 34 -48.85 31.45 34.02
C HIS A 34 -50.04 30.49 34.12
N CYS A 35 -50.91 30.68 35.11
CA CYS A 35 -52.15 29.89 35.25
C CYS A 35 -53.14 30.27 34.13
N THR A 36 -53.39 29.36 33.19
CA THR A 36 -54.30 29.57 32.05
C THR A 36 -55.74 29.21 32.35
N ALA A 37 -55.99 28.22 33.22
CA ALA A 37 -57.34 27.77 33.57
C ALA A 37 -57.34 27.08 34.94
N SER A 38 -58.45 27.18 35.68
CA SER A 38 -58.63 26.51 36.97
C SER A 38 -60.02 25.91 37.09
N VAL A 39 -60.14 24.66 37.54
CA VAL A 39 -61.44 23.99 37.74
C VAL A 39 -61.51 23.31 39.10
N ASN A 40 -62.66 23.47 39.78
CA ASN A 40 -62.95 22.87 41.07
C ASN A 40 -63.54 21.46 40.90
N LEU A 41 -62.93 20.47 41.54
CA LEU A 41 -63.37 19.07 41.48
C LEU A 41 -64.57 18.73 42.40
N GLY A 42 -64.86 19.60 43.37
CA GLY A 42 -65.97 19.42 44.31
C GLY A 42 -65.79 18.25 45.29
N THR A 43 -64.55 17.80 45.52
CA THR A 43 -64.22 16.69 46.44
C THR A 43 -63.61 17.20 47.74
N ARG A 44 -63.81 16.49 48.86
CA ARG A 44 -63.34 16.91 50.20
C ARG A 44 -61.89 16.50 50.52
N LYS A 45 -61.33 15.57 49.76
CA LYS A 45 -59.96 15.05 49.94
C LYS A 45 -59.03 15.53 48.81
N PRO A 46 -57.73 15.64 49.08
CA PRO A 46 -56.75 16.04 48.08
C PRO A 46 -56.75 15.06 46.91
N ILE A 47 -56.29 15.55 45.77
CA ILE A 47 -56.16 14.74 44.57
C ILE A 47 -55.07 13.71 44.83
N GLY A 48 -55.44 12.43 44.83
CA GLY A 48 -54.52 11.34 45.11
C GLY A 48 -53.68 10.94 43.90
N LYS A 49 -54.23 11.10 42.68
CA LYS A 49 -53.51 10.81 41.44
C LYS A 49 -54.08 11.61 40.28
N ILE A 50 -53.20 12.13 39.41
CA ILE A 50 -53.54 12.83 38.18
C ILE A 50 -52.77 12.17 37.05
N LYS A 51 -53.43 11.94 35.91
CA LYS A 51 -52.76 11.54 34.67
C LYS A 51 -53.32 12.35 33.52
N VAL A 52 -52.43 12.90 32.71
CA VAL A 52 -52.76 13.70 31.54
C VAL A 52 -52.52 12.86 30.29
N VAL A 53 -53.47 12.92 29.35
CA VAL A 53 -53.49 12.14 28.10
C VAL A 53 -53.72 13.13 26.95
N ILE A 54 -52.64 13.73 26.45
CA ILE A 54 -52.69 14.81 25.45
C ILE A 54 -52.73 14.27 24.01
N LEU A 55 -51.85 13.32 23.66
CA LEU A 55 -51.52 12.95 22.27
C LEU A 55 -52.70 12.44 21.39
N SER A 56 -53.86 12.10 21.93
CA SER A 56 -54.98 11.56 21.11
C SER A 56 -56.39 11.87 21.60
N LEU A 57 -56.59 11.99 22.92
CA LEU A 57 -57.92 12.19 23.52
C LEU A 57 -58.10 13.58 24.15
N HIS A 58 -57.03 14.35 24.36
CA HIS A 58 -57.07 15.64 25.06
C HIS A 58 -57.82 15.53 26.41
N ARG A 59 -57.36 14.63 27.29
CA ARG A 59 -58.02 14.33 28.57
C ARG A 59 -57.09 14.50 29.78
N VAL A 60 -57.67 14.93 30.89
CA VAL A 60 -57.04 14.91 32.22
C VAL A 60 -57.89 14.02 33.11
N ILE A 61 -57.29 12.95 33.64
CA ILE A 61 -57.97 12.01 34.53
C ILE A 61 -57.50 12.30 35.94
N THR A 62 -58.43 12.61 36.82
CA THR A 62 -58.17 12.94 38.22
C THR A 62 -58.85 11.93 39.13
N LEU A 63 -58.13 11.48 40.15
CA LEU A 63 -58.66 10.66 41.22
C LEU A 63 -58.63 11.46 42.52
N SER A 64 -59.81 11.81 43.04
CA SER A 64 -59.96 12.47 44.34
C SER A 64 -61.15 11.85 45.09
N ASP A 65 -60.98 11.65 46.39
CA ASP A 65 -62.00 11.05 47.27
C ASP A 65 -62.62 9.71 46.77
N ASN A 66 -61.81 8.86 46.11
CA ASN A 66 -62.23 7.62 45.47
C ASN A 66 -63.21 7.79 44.30
N LEU A 67 -63.29 8.99 43.74
CA LEU A 67 -64.01 9.33 42.53
C LEU A 67 -63.00 9.58 41.41
N LEU A 68 -63.10 8.82 40.32
CA LEU A 68 -62.35 9.10 39.10
C LEU A 68 -63.22 9.97 38.20
N GLN A 69 -62.69 11.13 37.86
CA GLN A 69 -63.32 12.10 36.98
C GLN A 69 -62.41 12.35 35.78
N VAL A 70 -63.01 12.58 34.62
CA VAL A 70 -62.28 12.90 33.39
C VAL A 70 -62.68 14.29 32.92
N LEU A 71 -61.67 15.12 32.70
CA LEU A 71 -61.76 16.49 32.22
C LEU A 71 -61.20 16.55 30.80
N ASN A 72 -61.64 17.53 30.02
CA ASN A 72 -60.97 17.90 28.78
C ASN A 72 -59.68 18.68 29.09
N SER A 73 -58.55 18.36 28.45
CA SER A 73 -57.27 19.05 28.67
C SER A 73 -57.28 20.50 28.19
N ASP A 74 -58.11 20.82 27.19
CA ASP A 74 -58.05 22.12 26.53
C ASP A 74 -58.66 23.21 27.41
N ASN A 75 -59.83 22.92 27.99
CA ASN A 75 -60.65 23.86 28.76
C ASN A 75 -61.00 23.39 30.19
N LEU A 76 -60.47 22.25 30.63
CA LEU A 76 -60.74 21.62 31.95
C LEU A 76 -62.23 21.36 32.26
N GLN A 77 -63.11 21.33 31.25
CA GLN A 77 -64.53 21.02 31.48
C GLN A 77 -64.75 19.53 31.77
N PHE A 78 -65.71 19.23 32.64
CA PHE A 78 -66.13 17.86 32.96
C PHE A 78 -66.80 17.17 31.77
N ILE A 79 -66.44 15.92 31.54
CA ILE A 79 -67.18 15.05 30.61
C ILE A 79 -68.21 14.30 31.45
N SER A 80 -69.49 14.64 31.28
CA SER A 80 -70.60 14.16 32.10
C SER A 80 -70.71 12.63 32.18
N ASN A 81 -70.28 11.92 31.14
CA ASN A 81 -70.50 10.49 30.98
C ASN A 81 -69.41 9.60 31.62
N ILE A 82 -68.36 10.18 32.20
CA ILE A 82 -67.19 9.41 32.68
C ILE A 82 -66.90 9.75 34.15
N LYS A 83 -67.73 9.21 35.05
CA LYS A 83 -67.54 9.26 36.50
C LYS A 83 -67.60 7.86 37.10
N LEU A 84 -66.50 7.40 37.68
CA LEU A 84 -66.44 6.10 38.35
C LEU A 84 -66.25 6.30 39.86
N LYS A 85 -66.95 5.49 40.67
CA LYS A 85 -66.92 5.57 42.15
C LYS A 85 -66.16 4.39 42.76
N ASN A 86 -65.69 4.57 44.00
CA ASN A 86 -65.00 3.56 44.80
C ASN A 86 -63.65 3.12 44.24
N ILE A 87 -62.91 4.03 43.62
CA ILE A 87 -61.60 3.75 43.01
C ILE A 87 -60.46 4.04 44.00
N ILE A 88 -59.50 3.12 44.10
CA ILE A 88 -58.30 3.26 44.92
C ILE A 88 -57.15 3.87 44.10
N THR A 89 -56.90 3.32 42.91
CA THR A 89 -55.81 3.75 42.02
C THR A 89 -56.16 3.41 40.57
N PHE A 90 -55.52 4.08 39.63
CA PHE A 90 -55.74 3.83 38.20
C PHE A 90 -54.44 3.97 37.40
N ALA A 91 -54.41 3.35 36.23
CA ALA A 91 -53.34 3.45 35.25
C ALA A 91 -53.94 3.54 33.85
N VAL A 92 -53.21 4.15 32.93
CA VAL A 92 -53.65 4.35 31.54
C VAL A 92 -52.52 3.88 30.66
N SER A 93 -52.82 3.12 29.61
CA SER A 93 -51.82 2.69 28.63
C SER A 93 -51.26 3.90 27.86
N ASN A 94 -49.98 3.84 27.52
CA ASN A 94 -49.33 4.87 26.71
C ASN A 94 -49.51 4.62 25.19
N GLN A 95 -50.11 3.49 24.77
CA GLN A 95 -50.26 3.11 23.38
C GLN A 95 -51.71 3.05 22.90
N PHE A 96 -51.90 3.35 21.60
CA PHE A 96 -53.21 3.44 20.98
C PHE A 96 -53.61 2.12 20.31
N LYS A 97 -54.86 1.70 20.52
CA LYS A 97 -55.46 0.63 19.73
C LYS A 97 -56.16 1.23 18.49
N GLN A 98 -56.38 0.40 17.46
CA GLN A 98 -57.09 0.79 16.24
C GLN A 98 -58.40 1.53 16.61
N GLY A 99 -58.54 2.80 16.21
CA GLY A 99 -59.71 3.63 16.53
C GLY A 99 -59.49 4.76 17.56
N ALA A 100 -58.24 5.10 17.93
CA ALA A 100 -57.92 6.17 18.88
C ALA A 100 -58.50 5.99 20.30
N SER A 101 -58.71 4.73 20.69
CA SER A 101 -59.12 4.35 22.04
C SER A 101 -57.92 3.95 22.90
N ILE A 102 -57.98 4.21 24.21
CA ILE A 102 -56.91 3.86 25.17
C ILE A 102 -57.47 2.95 26.26
N ASP A 103 -56.72 1.92 26.64
CA ASP A 103 -57.10 1.07 27.76
C ASP A 103 -56.67 1.71 29.10
N MET A 104 -57.59 1.76 30.05
CA MET A 104 -57.40 2.23 31.43
C MET A 104 -57.73 1.10 32.40
N CYS A 105 -56.86 0.89 33.39
CA CYS A 105 -57.03 -0.10 34.43
C CYS A 105 -57.27 0.60 35.75
N VAL A 106 -58.22 0.09 36.52
CA VAL A 106 -58.74 0.72 37.73
C VAL A 106 -58.85 -0.34 38.81
N SER A 107 -58.37 -0.04 40.02
CA SER A 107 -58.66 -0.86 41.20
C SER A 107 -59.77 -0.24 42.04
N THR A 108 -60.69 -1.07 42.50
CA THR A 108 -61.84 -0.68 43.31
C THR A 108 -61.69 -1.08 44.78
N LYS A 109 -62.41 -0.41 45.69
CA LYS A 109 -62.47 -0.75 47.12
C LYS A 109 -62.96 -2.16 47.43
N ARG A 110 -63.58 -2.85 46.47
CA ARG A 110 -64.04 -4.24 46.61
C ARG A 110 -62.97 -5.24 46.18
N ASN A 111 -61.71 -4.82 46.14
CA ASN A 111 -60.54 -5.56 45.64
C ASN A 111 -60.79 -6.16 44.24
N LYS A 112 -61.33 -5.34 43.33
CA LYS A 112 -61.49 -5.73 41.92
C LYS A 112 -60.68 -4.84 41.02
N LEU A 113 -59.99 -5.45 40.06
CA LEU A 113 -59.25 -4.82 38.98
C LEU A 113 -60.13 -4.81 37.72
N GLN A 114 -60.49 -3.62 37.26
CA GLN A 114 -61.38 -3.39 36.12
C GLN A 114 -60.61 -2.72 34.98
N ILE A 115 -60.74 -3.28 33.77
CA ILE A 115 -60.13 -2.73 32.55
C ILE A 115 -61.23 -2.08 31.73
N TYR A 116 -61.05 -0.79 31.48
CA TYR A 116 -61.93 0.05 30.68
C TYR A 116 -61.26 0.45 29.37
N ARG A 117 -62.02 0.53 28.29
CA ARG A 117 -61.62 1.22 27.06
C ARG A 117 -62.17 2.65 27.11
N LEU A 118 -61.29 3.62 27.05
CA LEU A 118 -61.61 5.04 26.95
C LEU A 118 -61.58 5.45 25.48
N ASP A 119 -62.76 5.83 24.97
CA ASP A 119 -62.92 6.50 23.68
C ASP A 119 -63.07 8.02 23.90
N ARG A 120 -63.26 8.79 22.82
CA ARG A 120 -63.45 10.25 22.92
C ARG A 120 -64.63 10.64 23.82
N MET A 121 -65.74 9.90 23.83
CA MET A 121 -66.96 10.31 24.54
C MET A 121 -67.44 9.34 25.63
N ASN A 122 -67.01 8.08 25.57
CA ASN A 122 -67.55 6.99 26.39
C ASN A 122 -66.44 6.17 27.05
N ILE A 123 -66.80 5.45 28.11
CA ILE A 123 -65.97 4.50 28.81
C ILE A 123 -66.65 3.12 28.82
N ASN A 124 -66.01 2.12 28.24
CA ASN A 124 -66.57 0.77 28.11
C ASN A 124 -65.81 -0.20 29.01
N LEU A 125 -66.50 -0.89 29.93
CA LEU A 125 -65.88 -1.96 30.72
C LEU A 125 -65.60 -3.17 29.82
N ILE A 126 -64.35 -3.60 29.75
CA ILE A 126 -63.94 -4.77 28.98
C ILE A 126 -63.87 -6.00 29.89
N TYR A 127 -63.19 -5.87 31.03
CA TYR A 127 -62.89 -6.98 31.94
C TYR A 127 -62.95 -6.57 33.41
N GLU A 128 -63.29 -7.53 34.27
CA GLU A 128 -63.28 -7.39 35.72
C GLU A 128 -62.63 -8.64 36.33
N ILE A 129 -61.64 -8.43 37.20
CA ILE A 129 -60.84 -9.48 37.82
C ILE A 129 -60.87 -9.25 39.34
N SER A 130 -61.18 -10.29 40.11
CA SER A 130 -61.11 -10.24 41.57
C SER A 130 -59.67 -10.43 42.05
N VAL A 131 -59.22 -9.55 42.95
CA VAL A 131 -57.91 -9.59 43.59
C VAL A 131 -58.11 -9.84 45.08
N HIS A 132 -57.21 -10.56 45.73
CA HIS A 132 -57.32 -10.83 47.16
C HIS A 132 -57.00 -9.59 48.00
N ASP A 133 -55.99 -8.82 47.60
CA ASP A 133 -55.49 -7.66 48.33
C ASP A 133 -55.79 -6.32 47.64
N PRO A 134 -55.91 -5.22 48.40
CA PRO A 134 -56.06 -3.88 47.83
C PRO A 134 -54.76 -3.46 47.11
N LEU A 135 -54.90 -3.00 45.87
CA LEU A 135 -53.78 -2.59 45.02
C LEU A 135 -53.38 -1.14 45.28
N ILE A 136 -52.08 -0.89 45.42
CA ILE A 136 -51.50 0.44 45.64
C ILE A 136 -51.16 1.10 44.30
N SER A 137 -50.45 0.38 43.43
CA SER A 137 -50.06 0.87 42.12
C SER A 137 -50.38 -0.16 41.03
N ILE A 138 -50.69 0.34 39.85
CA ILE A 138 -51.06 -0.43 38.67
C ILE A 138 -50.35 0.20 37.48
N GLY A 139 -50.05 -0.63 36.50
CA GLY A 139 -49.39 -0.28 35.27
C GLY A 139 -49.94 -1.15 34.14
N ILE A 140 -50.05 -0.57 32.96
CA ILE A 140 -50.56 -1.23 31.76
C ILE A 140 -49.57 -0.97 30.63
N ASP A 141 -49.23 -2.01 29.91
CA ASP A 141 -48.37 -1.98 28.74
C ASP A 141 -48.92 -2.96 27.66
N GLU A 142 -48.28 -3.04 26.49
CA GLU A 142 -48.68 -3.92 25.38
C GLU A 142 -48.85 -5.38 25.81
N CYS A 143 -47.92 -5.87 26.61
CA CYS A 143 -47.85 -7.29 26.95
C CYS A 143 -48.85 -7.68 28.05
N GLY A 144 -49.35 -6.73 28.86
CA GLY A 144 -50.25 -7.01 29.97
C GLY A 144 -50.29 -5.93 31.05
N ILE A 145 -50.75 -6.33 32.23
CA ILE A 145 -50.95 -5.45 33.39
C ILE A 145 -50.08 -5.95 34.53
N LEU A 146 -49.38 -5.02 35.17
CA LEU A 146 -48.67 -5.25 36.41
C LEU A 146 -49.35 -4.46 37.53
N ALA A 147 -49.58 -5.10 38.67
CA ALA A 147 -50.19 -4.47 39.83
C ALA A 147 -49.43 -4.85 41.10
N CYS A 148 -49.32 -3.93 42.07
CA CYS A 148 -48.73 -4.23 43.37
C CYS A 148 -49.73 -3.99 44.52
N SER A 149 -49.69 -4.88 45.51
CA SER A 149 -50.26 -4.68 46.84
C SER A 149 -49.13 -4.44 47.85
N LYS A 150 -49.47 -4.31 49.14
CA LYS A 150 -48.47 -4.26 50.23
C LYS A 150 -47.69 -5.57 50.40
N THR A 151 -48.23 -6.67 49.88
CA THR A 151 -47.85 -8.05 50.19
C THR A 151 -47.35 -8.81 48.97
N ALA A 152 -47.67 -8.37 47.74
CA ALA A 152 -47.26 -9.05 46.53
C ALA A 152 -47.34 -8.17 45.27
N TYR A 153 -46.63 -8.60 44.22
CA TYR A 153 -46.75 -8.15 42.85
C TYR A 153 -47.52 -9.17 42.02
N PHE A 154 -48.46 -8.70 41.22
CA PHE A 154 -49.33 -9.50 40.38
C PHE A 154 -49.16 -9.09 38.92
N ALA A 155 -48.99 -10.07 38.04
CA ALA A 155 -49.09 -9.89 36.59
C ALA A 155 -50.38 -10.48 36.06
N TYR A 156 -50.94 -9.81 35.07
CA TYR A 156 -52.06 -10.29 34.30
C TYR A 156 -51.73 -10.17 32.81
N ARG A 157 -51.78 -11.31 32.12
CA ARG A 157 -51.58 -11.36 30.66
C ARG A 157 -52.90 -11.71 29.98
N PRO A 158 -53.44 -10.83 29.12
CA PRO A 158 -54.63 -11.17 28.35
C PRO A 158 -54.25 -12.18 27.25
N THR A 159 -54.68 -13.44 27.40
CA THR A 159 -54.53 -14.47 26.36
C THR A 159 -55.69 -14.37 25.37
N MET A 160 -55.40 -14.29 24.07
CA MET A 160 -56.44 -14.30 23.03
C MET A 160 -56.78 -15.75 22.67
N ASN A 161 -57.99 -16.20 23.02
CA ASN A 161 -58.59 -17.39 22.41
C ASN A 161 -59.53 -16.98 21.27
N ASN A 162 -59.71 -17.86 20.29
CA ASN A 162 -60.49 -17.64 19.06
C ASN A 162 -61.95 -17.16 19.28
N ASP A 163 -62.49 -17.25 20.50
CA ASP A 163 -63.84 -16.82 20.88
C ASP A 163 -63.97 -15.38 21.43
N ARG A 164 -62.99 -14.50 21.18
CA ARG A 164 -63.03 -13.07 21.61
C ARG A 164 -63.18 -12.85 23.14
N ARG A 165 -63.04 -13.88 23.97
CA ARG A 165 -62.96 -13.78 25.43
C ARG A 165 -61.55 -14.11 25.87
N SER A 166 -60.84 -13.16 26.48
CA SER A 166 -59.52 -13.43 27.04
C SER A 166 -59.64 -14.06 28.43
N THR A 167 -59.27 -15.34 28.55
CA THR A 167 -59.20 -16.09 29.81
C THR A 167 -57.82 -15.93 30.45
N GLY A 168 -57.38 -14.69 30.67
CA GLY A 168 -56.14 -14.44 31.41
C GLY A 168 -56.33 -14.79 32.89
N SER A 169 -55.37 -15.48 33.50
CA SER A 169 -55.29 -15.65 34.96
C SER A 169 -54.37 -14.59 35.57
N LEU A 170 -54.65 -14.20 36.81
CA LEU A 170 -53.80 -13.29 37.58
C LEU A 170 -52.73 -14.11 38.31
N GLN A 171 -51.46 -13.89 37.98
CA GLN A 171 -50.32 -14.63 38.53
C GLN A 171 -49.57 -13.77 39.55
N THR A 172 -49.22 -14.35 40.70
CA THR A 172 -48.31 -13.73 41.67
C THR A 172 -46.87 -13.87 41.18
N ILE A 173 -46.19 -12.75 40.93
CA ILE A 173 -44.78 -12.73 40.51
C ILE A 173 -43.85 -12.81 41.73
N PHE A 174 -44.10 -11.97 42.72
CA PHE A 174 -43.19 -11.79 43.85
C PHE A 174 -43.98 -11.44 45.12
N THR A 175 -43.67 -12.07 46.24
CA THR A 175 -44.29 -11.79 47.55
C THR A 175 -43.36 -10.97 48.43
N LEU A 176 -43.90 -9.89 49.01
CA LEU A 176 -43.21 -9.03 49.96
C LEU A 176 -43.51 -9.49 51.39
N HIS A 177 -42.50 -9.99 52.08
CA HIS A 177 -42.62 -10.45 53.46
C HIS A 177 -42.45 -9.31 54.48
N ASP A 178 -41.70 -8.26 54.12
CA ASP A 178 -41.41 -7.14 55.02
C ASP A 178 -42.38 -5.97 54.82
N PRO A 179 -43.12 -5.55 55.87
CA PRO A 179 -44.09 -4.46 55.78
C PRO A 179 -43.45 -3.06 55.69
N SER A 180 -42.13 -2.95 55.92
CA SER A 180 -41.35 -1.72 55.80
C SER A 180 -41.03 -1.36 54.34
N ILE A 181 -41.14 -2.34 53.42
CA ILE A 181 -40.83 -2.14 52.00
C ILE A 181 -41.98 -1.37 51.34
N VAL A 182 -41.65 -0.28 50.65
CA VAL A 182 -42.59 0.42 49.79
C VAL A 182 -42.64 -0.29 48.45
N ALA A 183 -43.72 -1.04 48.22
CA ALA A 183 -43.99 -1.74 46.97
C ALA A 183 -44.22 -0.74 45.82
N CYS A 184 -43.26 -0.64 44.90
CA CYS A 184 -43.33 0.24 43.73
C CYS A 184 -42.62 -0.43 42.55
N PHE A 185 -42.96 0.02 41.34
CA PHE A 185 -42.34 -0.49 40.13
C PHE A 185 -42.30 0.58 39.04
N THR A 186 -41.46 0.37 38.04
CA THR A 186 -41.39 1.21 36.85
C THR A 186 -41.26 0.38 35.57
N PHE A 187 -41.64 0.98 34.45
CA PHE A 187 -41.58 0.38 33.12
C PHE A 187 -40.21 0.65 32.49
N ILE A 188 -39.56 -0.38 31.97
CA ILE A 188 -38.26 -0.24 31.28
C ILE A 188 -38.47 -0.31 29.76
N LYS A 189 -39.04 -1.42 29.30
CA LYS A 189 -39.37 -1.71 27.90
C LYS A 189 -40.68 -2.53 27.86
N PRO A 190 -41.32 -2.66 26.69
CA PRO A 190 -42.53 -3.47 26.58
C PRO A 190 -42.32 -4.89 27.14
N GLY A 191 -43.09 -5.25 28.16
CA GLY A 191 -42.99 -6.54 28.85
C GLY A 191 -41.90 -6.67 29.93
N GLU A 192 -41.07 -5.64 30.15
CA GLU A 192 -40.00 -5.61 31.16
C GLU A 192 -40.22 -4.53 32.23
N TYR A 193 -40.16 -4.94 33.49
CA TYR A 193 -40.51 -4.12 34.65
C TYR A 193 -39.42 -4.17 35.70
N LEU A 194 -39.19 -3.07 36.41
CA LEU A 194 -38.32 -3.04 37.59
C LEU A 194 -39.18 -2.99 38.85
N LEU A 195 -39.05 -3.99 39.73
CA LEU A 195 -39.79 -4.13 40.99
C LEU A 195 -38.91 -3.73 42.18
N SER A 196 -39.50 -3.11 43.22
CA SER A 196 -38.79 -2.85 44.48
C SER A 196 -38.77 -4.08 45.38
N GLY A 197 -37.57 -4.40 45.88
CA GLY A 197 -37.31 -5.31 46.99
C GLY A 197 -36.59 -4.60 48.15
N PRO A 198 -36.02 -5.35 49.11
CA PRO A 198 -35.26 -4.79 50.23
C PRO A 198 -33.90 -4.26 49.73
N ASN A 199 -33.79 -2.94 49.58
CA ASN A 199 -32.63 -2.25 49.00
C ASN A 199 -32.19 -2.79 47.63
N ILE A 200 -33.08 -3.46 46.88
CA ILE A 200 -32.78 -4.02 45.56
C ILE A 200 -33.86 -3.69 44.54
N GLY A 201 -33.46 -3.59 43.28
CA GLY A 201 -34.36 -3.47 42.12
C GLY A 201 -34.25 -4.72 41.27
N ILE A 202 -35.35 -5.47 41.14
CA ILE A 202 -35.36 -6.72 40.38
C ILE A 202 -36.08 -6.48 39.06
N THR A 203 -35.40 -6.73 37.94
CA THR A 203 -36.02 -6.69 36.61
C THR A 203 -36.76 -7.99 36.34
N THR A 204 -38.05 -7.93 36.04
CA THR A 204 -38.88 -9.10 35.78
C THR A 204 -39.76 -8.90 34.55
N THR A 205 -40.02 -9.99 33.83
CA THR A 205 -41.08 -10.04 32.81
C THR A 205 -42.44 -10.35 33.45
N LEU A 206 -43.51 -10.29 32.67
CA LEU A 206 -44.85 -10.72 33.11
C LEU A 206 -44.92 -12.21 33.49
N GLU A 207 -43.97 -13.02 33.02
CA GLU A 207 -43.87 -14.45 33.36
C GLU A 207 -43.17 -14.68 34.71
N GLY A 208 -42.66 -13.61 35.33
CA GLY A 208 -41.90 -13.67 36.58
C GLY A 208 -40.44 -14.08 36.39
N THR A 209 -39.95 -14.12 35.15
CA THR A 209 -38.54 -14.41 34.85
C THR A 209 -37.71 -13.13 34.91
N SER A 210 -36.51 -13.22 35.49
CA SER A 210 -35.52 -12.14 35.49
C SER A 210 -34.42 -12.43 34.47
N GLN A 211 -34.05 -11.42 33.68
CA GLN A 211 -32.99 -11.55 32.65
C GLN A 211 -31.71 -10.81 33.04
N ARG A 212 -31.76 -9.94 34.04
CA ARG A 212 -30.63 -9.16 34.53
C ARG A 212 -30.43 -9.37 36.02
N THR A 213 -29.20 -9.12 36.47
CA THR A 213 -28.85 -9.08 37.88
C THR A 213 -29.62 -7.97 38.60
N PRO A 214 -30.05 -8.19 39.86
CA PRO A 214 -30.69 -7.14 40.64
C PRO A 214 -29.78 -5.93 40.86
N ILE A 215 -30.33 -4.72 40.74
CA ILE A 215 -29.62 -3.48 41.03
C ILE A 215 -29.60 -3.28 42.55
N MET A 216 -28.42 -3.04 43.12
CA MET A 216 -28.26 -2.79 44.56
C MET A 216 -28.39 -1.30 44.86
N PHE A 217 -29.37 -0.93 45.69
CA PHE A 217 -29.57 0.44 46.14
C PHE A 217 -28.87 0.69 47.47
N ILE A 218 -28.39 1.93 47.67
CA ILE A 218 -27.76 2.35 48.94
C ILE A 218 -28.77 2.33 50.10
N SER A 219 -30.03 2.60 49.78
CA SER A 219 -31.12 2.76 50.73
C SER A 219 -32.44 2.35 50.10
N GLN A 220 -33.45 2.10 50.95
CA GLN A 220 -34.73 1.58 50.51
C GLN A 220 -35.41 2.55 49.53
N PRO A 221 -35.74 2.12 48.30
CA PRO A 221 -36.45 2.94 47.33
C PRO A 221 -37.89 3.18 47.76
N ASN A 222 -38.34 4.42 47.63
CA ASN A 222 -39.73 4.82 47.81
C ASN A 222 -40.49 4.94 46.48
N ASP A 223 -39.78 5.18 45.37
CA ASP A 223 -40.37 5.31 44.03
C ASP A 223 -39.28 5.17 42.95
N PHE A 224 -39.68 4.82 41.72
CA PHE A 224 -38.78 4.65 40.58
C PHE A 224 -39.28 5.39 39.34
N ILE A 225 -38.36 6.07 38.65
CA ILE A 225 -38.57 6.54 37.29
C ILE A 225 -37.44 6.07 36.40
N TYR A 226 -37.78 5.33 35.35
CA TYR A 226 -36.86 5.03 34.29
C TYR A 226 -36.92 6.14 33.22
N SER A 227 -35.75 6.70 32.91
CA SER A 227 -35.50 7.68 31.87
C SER A 227 -34.21 7.27 31.17
N HIS A 228 -34.32 6.46 30.11
CA HIS A 228 -33.17 5.89 29.42
C HIS A 228 -32.05 6.92 29.16
N PRO A 229 -30.78 6.61 29.49
CA PRO A 229 -30.26 5.36 30.08
C PRO A 229 -30.24 5.32 31.63
N TYR A 230 -30.89 6.27 32.30
CA TYR A 230 -30.84 6.44 33.75
C TYR A 230 -32.09 5.93 34.48
N LEU A 231 -31.89 5.52 35.72
CA LEU A 231 -32.91 5.15 36.68
C LEU A 231 -32.86 6.11 37.87
N LEU A 232 -33.92 6.89 38.05
CA LEU A 232 -34.08 7.78 39.19
C LEU A 232 -34.80 7.04 40.31
N VAL A 233 -34.15 6.98 41.45
CA VAL A 233 -34.63 6.31 42.65
C VAL A 233 -34.91 7.37 43.70
N ARG A 234 -36.17 7.50 44.10
CA ARG A 234 -36.55 8.39 45.20
C ARG A 234 -36.29 7.70 46.52
N VAL A 235 -35.48 8.35 47.35
CA VAL A 235 -35.23 8.00 48.74
C VAL A 235 -35.77 9.15 49.60
N LYS A 236 -35.86 8.96 50.91
CA LYS A 236 -36.39 9.93 51.88
C LYS A 236 -35.91 11.38 51.67
N ASP A 237 -34.60 11.60 51.61
CA ASP A 237 -33.98 12.95 51.55
C ASP A 237 -33.16 13.19 50.28
N TYR A 238 -33.13 12.22 49.37
CA TYR A 238 -32.28 12.24 48.17
C TYR A 238 -33.01 11.63 46.97
N ILE A 239 -32.64 12.09 45.78
CA ILE A 239 -32.91 11.39 44.53
C ILE A 239 -31.59 10.84 44.02
N HIS A 240 -31.50 9.53 43.93
CA HIS A 240 -30.32 8.82 43.47
C HIS A 240 -30.48 8.50 41.99
N ILE A 241 -29.49 8.87 41.18
CA ILE A 241 -29.47 8.61 39.74
C ILE A 241 -28.51 7.45 39.49
N TYR A 242 -29.08 6.31 39.14
CA TYR A 242 -28.34 5.13 38.71
C TYR A 242 -28.27 5.08 37.19
N SER A 243 -27.15 4.62 36.65
CA SER A 243 -27.06 4.23 35.24
C SER A 243 -27.58 2.81 35.10
N TYR A 244 -28.53 2.61 34.18
CA TYR A 244 -29.10 1.30 33.89
C TYR A 244 -28.22 0.45 32.95
N LEU A 245 -27.06 0.99 32.55
CA LEU A 245 -26.10 0.33 31.67
C LEU A 245 -25.04 -0.44 32.46
N ASP A 246 -24.61 0.11 33.60
CA ASP A 246 -23.55 -0.45 34.45
C ASP A 246 -23.97 -0.62 35.92
N ASP A 247 -25.24 -0.37 36.24
CA ASP A 247 -25.87 -0.50 37.57
C ASP A 247 -25.23 0.35 38.68
N GLN A 248 -24.44 1.38 38.30
CA GLN A 248 -23.74 2.25 39.24
C GLN A 248 -24.50 3.55 39.53
N LEU A 249 -24.35 4.04 40.75
CA LEU A 249 -24.79 5.39 41.11
C LEU A 249 -23.89 6.44 40.43
N LYS A 250 -24.50 7.35 39.67
CA LYS A 250 -23.80 8.44 38.97
C LYS A 250 -23.93 9.79 39.65
N GLN A 251 -25.08 10.06 40.28
CA GLN A 251 -25.33 11.34 40.93
C GLN A 251 -26.31 11.20 42.09
N GLU A 252 -26.12 12.03 43.12
CA GLU A 252 -27.06 12.21 44.22
C GLU A 252 -27.57 13.65 44.21
N ILE A 253 -28.89 13.82 44.24
CA ILE A 253 -29.53 15.13 44.32
C ILE A 253 -30.16 15.25 45.72
N PRO A 254 -29.61 16.08 46.62
CA PRO A 254 -30.18 16.30 47.94
C PRO A 254 -31.51 17.05 47.80
N LEU A 255 -32.61 16.41 48.19
CA LEU A 255 -33.95 16.98 48.01
C LEU A 255 -34.90 16.46 49.10
N LYS A 256 -35.08 17.28 50.14
CA LYS A 256 -35.92 16.94 51.30
C LYS A 256 -37.40 17.00 50.95
N ASN A 257 -38.20 16.15 51.59
CA ASN A 257 -39.66 16.14 51.47
C ASN A 257 -40.18 15.93 50.03
N CYS A 258 -39.44 15.21 49.18
CA CYS A 258 -39.93 14.83 47.85
C CYS A 258 -41.14 13.90 47.96
N GLN A 259 -42.29 14.34 47.45
CA GLN A 259 -43.54 13.59 47.52
C GLN A 259 -43.71 12.64 46.34
N THR A 260 -43.57 13.16 45.12
CA THR A 260 -43.85 12.43 43.88
C THR A 260 -42.89 12.83 42.78
N LEU A 261 -42.51 11.87 41.94
CA LEU A 261 -41.80 12.11 40.69
C LEU A 261 -42.75 11.83 39.53
N ILE A 262 -42.68 12.64 38.46
CA ILE A 262 -43.51 12.46 37.27
C ILE A 262 -42.62 12.60 36.04
N ASN A 263 -42.58 11.56 35.21
CA ASN A 263 -41.92 11.62 33.91
C ASN A 263 -42.85 12.31 32.89
N ILE A 264 -42.34 13.32 32.19
CA ILE A 264 -43.04 13.97 31.08
C ILE A 264 -42.50 13.39 29.77
N PRO A 265 -43.29 12.58 29.04
CA PRO A 265 -42.91 12.12 27.73
C PRO A 265 -43.10 13.25 26.70
N GLU A 266 -42.12 14.14 26.56
CA GLU A 266 -42.06 15.19 25.53
C GLU A 266 -40.93 14.91 24.52
N GLY A 267 -41.24 14.17 23.45
CA GLY A 267 -40.27 13.88 22.39
C GLY A 267 -39.04 13.11 22.91
N ASN A 268 -37.84 13.49 22.44
CA ASN A 268 -36.55 12.88 22.84
C ASN A 268 -35.97 13.48 24.14
N ILE A 269 -36.67 14.40 24.80
CA ILE A 269 -36.18 15.07 26.02
C ILE A 269 -37.00 14.54 27.21
N ASN A 270 -36.35 13.77 28.08
CA ASN A 270 -36.98 13.25 29.30
C ASN A 270 -36.89 14.29 30.42
N ASN A 271 -37.91 15.13 30.51
CA ASN A 271 -38.06 16.06 31.63
C ASN A 271 -38.80 15.40 32.78
N ILE A 272 -38.29 15.54 33.99
CA ILE A 272 -38.90 14.95 35.19
C ILE A 272 -39.37 16.06 36.11
N LEU A 273 -40.66 16.06 36.43
CA LEU A 273 -41.22 16.94 37.45
C LEU A 273 -41.05 16.31 38.83
N ILE A 274 -40.53 17.11 39.75
CA ILE A 274 -40.29 16.75 41.14
C ILE A 274 -41.20 17.63 41.99
N ASN A 275 -42.12 17.00 42.71
CA ASN A 275 -43.02 17.71 43.63
C ASN A 275 -42.53 17.58 45.06
N THR A 276 -42.34 18.72 45.74
CA THR A 276 -42.09 18.78 47.19
C THR A 276 -43.32 19.33 47.91
N LYS A 277 -43.24 19.52 49.23
CA LYS A 277 -44.32 20.16 49.99
C LYS A 277 -44.59 21.59 49.54
N ASP A 278 -43.54 22.31 49.14
CA ASP A 278 -43.59 23.77 48.95
C ASP A 278 -43.35 24.17 47.49
N ASN A 279 -42.51 23.42 46.76
CA ASN A 279 -42.06 23.77 45.42
C ASN A 279 -42.22 22.61 44.41
N ILE A 280 -42.41 22.97 43.15
CA ILE A 280 -42.32 22.05 42.00
C ILE A 280 -41.01 22.36 41.26
N TYR A 281 -40.16 21.36 41.10
CA TYR A 281 -38.92 21.48 40.33
C TYR A 281 -39.05 20.72 39.01
N LEU A 282 -38.36 21.22 37.98
CA LEU A 282 -38.19 20.53 36.71
C LEU A 282 -36.75 20.08 36.59
N LEU A 283 -36.52 18.78 36.48
CA LEU A 283 -35.23 18.18 36.21
C LEU A 283 -35.10 17.94 34.70
N GLU A 284 -34.27 18.76 34.06
CA GLU A 284 -33.90 18.65 32.63
C GLU A 284 -32.59 17.85 32.55
N SER A 285 -32.54 16.80 31.71
CA SER A 285 -31.29 16.08 31.47
C SER A 285 -30.35 16.93 30.60
N LEU A 286 -29.04 16.89 30.91
CA LEU A 286 -28.02 17.45 30.02
C LEU A 286 -28.04 16.71 28.68
N SER A 287 -27.58 17.37 27.62
CA SER A 287 -27.43 16.68 26.34
C SER A 287 -26.41 15.55 26.44
N ILE A 288 -26.60 14.50 25.64
CA ILE A 288 -25.66 13.36 25.58
C ILE A 288 -24.23 13.81 25.26
N GLN A 289 -24.08 14.81 24.39
CA GLN A 289 -22.76 15.35 24.02
C GLN A 289 -22.04 15.98 25.22
N GLU A 290 -22.73 16.83 25.99
CA GLU A 290 -22.17 17.45 27.19
C GLU A 290 -21.80 16.41 28.26
N GLN A 291 -22.62 15.37 28.42
CA GLN A 291 -22.31 14.27 29.34
C GLN A 291 -21.05 13.52 28.90
N ILE A 292 -20.91 13.22 27.61
CA ILE A 292 -19.70 12.60 27.05
C ILE A 292 -18.50 13.51 27.27
N ASP A 293 -18.62 14.81 26.99
CA ASP A 293 -17.54 15.79 27.20
C ASP A 293 -17.06 15.82 28.65
N GLN A 294 -17.99 15.82 29.61
CA GLN A 294 -17.66 15.76 31.04
C GLN A 294 -16.95 14.45 31.42
N LEU A 295 -17.40 13.31 30.88
CA LEU A 295 -16.76 12.01 31.12
C LEU A 295 -15.35 11.94 30.52
N LEU A 296 -15.15 12.50 29.33
CA LEU A 296 -13.83 12.57 28.69
C LEU A 296 -12.88 13.48 29.47
N ASN A 297 -13.36 14.63 29.94
CA ASN A 297 -12.58 15.57 30.77
C ASN A 297 -12.18 14.97 32.13
N THR A 298 -12.96 14.03 32.65
CA THR A 298 -12.67 13.32 33.91
C THR A 298 -11.93 11.99 33.71
N TYR A 299 -11.45 11.71 32.50
CA TYR A 299 -10.77 10.47 32.11
C TYR A 299 -11.58 9.18 32.33
N ARG A 300 -12.92 9.26 32.40
CA ARG A 300 -13.82 8.10 32.49
C ARG A 300 -14.18 7.58 31.09
N LEU A 301 -13.17 7.09 30.39
CA LEU A 301 -13.25 6.76 28.96
C LEU A 301 -14.22 5.61 28.64
N GLN A 302 -14.27 4.58 29.48
CA GLN A 302 -15.18 3.44 29.28
C GLN A 302 -16.65 3.85 29.42
N GLU A 303 -16.97 4.67 30.42
CA GLU A 303 -18.33 5.16 30.64
C GLU A 303 -18.80 6.03 29.45
N ALA A 304 -17.90 6.86 28.91
CA ALA A 304 -18.19 7.68 27.73
C ALA A 304 -18.52 6.81 26.50
N LEU A 305 -17.78 5.73 26.27
CA LEU A 305 -18.04 4.78 25.18
C LEU A 305 -19.37 4.04 25.37
N ILE A 306 -19.61 3.48 26.57
CA ILE A 306 -20.83 2.75 26.90
C ILE A 306 -22.05 3.65 26.72
N LEU A 307 -21.98 4.91 27.15
CA LEU A 307 -23.04 5.89 26.99
C LEU A 307 -23.28 6.20 25.51
N ALA A 308 -22.23 6.47 24.73
CA ALA A 308 -22.34 6.74 23.30
C ALA A 308 -22.97 5.56 22.51
N GLU A 309 -22.57 4.32 22.81
CA GLU A 309 -23.02 3.12 22.10
C GLU A 309 -24.47 2.73 22.40
N ASN A 310 -24.94 2.99 23.64
CA ASN A 310 -26.24 2.52 24.11
C ASN A 310 -27.38 3.56 24.00
N ASN A 311 -27.08 4.81 23.66
CA ASN A 311 -28.09 5.88 23.53
C ASN A 311 -29.02 5.73 22.32
N PHE A 312 -28.74 4.82 21.39
CA PHE A 312 -29.52 4.65 20.17
C PHE A 312 -30.36 3.37 20.24
N SER A 313 -31.68 3.55 20.33
CA SER A 313 -32.64 2.45 20.25
C SER A 313 -32.69 1.91 18.82
N SER A 314 -31.96 0.83 18.57
CA SER A 314 -32.22 -0.19 17.54
C SER A 314 -32.68 0.34 16.17
N ILE A 315 -31.75 0.48 15.21
CA ILE A 315 -31.85 0.16 13.75
C ILE A 315 -30.70 0.81 12.96
N GLU A 316 -30.07 1.87 13.47
CA GLU A 316 -28.88 2.44 12.82
C GLU A 316 -27.62 1.74 13.32
N LYS A 317 -26.92 1.10 12.39
CA LYS A 317 -25.70 0.32 12.60
C LYS A 317 -24.76 1.07 13.56
N HIS A 318 -24.30 0.40 14.62
CA HIS A 318 -23.32 0.90 15.60
C HIS A 318 -22.07 1.56 14.96
N ASN A 319 -21.80 1.27 13.68
CA ASN A 319 -20.62 1.74 12.96
C ASN A 319 -20.83 2.99 12.09
N THR A 320 -22.05 3.52 11.93
CA THR A 320 -22.31 4.72 11.09
C THR A 320 -22.72 5.95 11.88
N ASN A 321 -22.93 5.82 13.17
CA ASN A 321 -23.38 6.94 13.98
C ASN A 321 -22.22 7.92 14.25
N SER A 322 -22.37 9.15 13.77
CA SER A 322 -21.37 10.21 13.90
C SER A 322 -20.92 10.43 15.35
N LEU A 323 -21.83 10.30 16.32
CA LEU A 323 -21.52 10.49 17.74
C LEU A 323 -20.68 9.35 18.33
N ILE A 324 -20.95 8.11 17.93
CA ILE A 324 -20.15 6.96 18.37
C ILE A 324 -18.74 7.06 17.78
N LEU A 325 -18.64 7.35 16.48
CA LEU A 325 -17.36 7.51 15.80
C LEU A 325 -16.55 8.68 16.38
N SER A 326 -17.18 9.83 16.63
CA SER A 326 -16.50 10.98 17.24
C SER A 326 -16.03 10.67 18.66
N THR A 327 -16.81 9.92 19.43
CA THR A 327 -16.44 9.53 20.80
C THR A 327 -15.30 8.52 20.80
N LYS A 328 -15.38 7.46 19.98
CA LYS A 328 -14.29 6.49 19.82
C LYS A 328 -13.00 7.16 19.34
N LYS A 329 -13.08 8.11 18.41
CA LYS A 329 -11.93 8.89 17.92
C LYS A 329 -11.27 9.68 19.04
N ARG A 330 -12.06 10.43 19.83
CA ARG A 330 -11.54 11.21 20.97
C ARG A 330 -10.95 10.33 22.06
N VAL A 331 -11.60 9.23 22.41
CA VAL A 331 -11.07 8.25 23.37
C VAL A 331 -9.77 7.64 22.86
N GLY A 332 -9.73 7.25 21.58
CA GLY A 332 -8.53 6.73 20.93
C GLY A 332 -7.36 7.70 21.01
N PHE A 333 -7.59 9.00 20.74
CA PHE A 333 -6.54 10.03 20.89
C PHE A 333 -6.08 10.25 22.33
N ILE A 334 -7.00 10.23 23.31
CA ILE A 334 -6.62 10.33 24.72
C ILE A 334 -5.73 9.15 25.12
N GLU A 335 -6.12 7.92 24.76
CA GLU A 335 -5.34 6.70 25.05
C GLU A 335 -3.99 6.68 24.30
N PHE A 336 -3.96 7.20 23.08
CA PHE A 336 -2.75 7.31 22.27
C PHE A 336 -1.74 8.25 22.93
N ASN A 337 -2.20 9.41 23.40
CA ASN A 337 -1.40 10.42 24.10
C ASN A 337 -1.00 9.98 25.52
N SER A 338 -1.81 9.13 26.18
CA SER A 338 -1.46 8.52 27.47
C SER A 338 -0.55 7.31 27.36
N MET A 339 -0.02 7.01 26.18
CA MET A 339 0.91 5.92 25.86
C MET A 339 0.31 4.50 25.87
N ASN A 340 -1.02 4.37 25.83
CA ASN A 340 -1.73 3.09 25.74
C ASN A 340 -1.99 2.70 24.28
N VAL A 341 -0.92 2.47 23.52
CA VAL A 341 -0.96 2.28 22.06
C VAL A 341 -1.93 1.20 21.61
N ILE A 342 -1.85 0.01 22.20
CA ILE A 342 -2.59 -1.17 21.73
C ILE A 342 -4.10 -0.89 21.71
N ARG A 343 -4.61 -0.27 22.78
CA ARG A 343 -6.03 0.08 22.90
C ARG A 343 -6.43 1.19 21.94
N ALA A 344 -5.58 2.22 21.81
CA ALA A 344 -5.82 3.31 20.87
C ALA A 344 -5.87 2.82 19.42
N LEU A 345 -4.95 1.94 19.03
CA LEU A 345 -4.90 1.37 17.69
C LEU A 345 -6.14 0.53 17.38
N HIS A 346 -6.64 -0.29 18.32
CA HIS A 346 -7.89 -1.02 18.13
C HIS A 346 -9.09 -0.08 17.90
N LEU A 347 -9.12 1.07 18.59
CA LEU A 347 -10.17 2.07 18.38
C LEU A 347 -10.03 2.78 17.03
N PHE A 348 -8.82 3.01 16.55
CA PHE A 348 -8.59 3.57 15.21
C PHE A 348 -9.00 2.59 14.11
N ASP A 349 -8.81 1.29 14.34
CA ASP A 349 -9.23 0.21 13.43
C ASP A 349 -10.74 0.13 13.31
N ASP A 350 -11.45 0.21 14.44
CA ASP A 350 -12.91 0.19 14.46
C ASP A 350 -13.53 1.35 13.64
N ILE A 351 -12.80 2.47 13.51
CA ILE A 351 -13.26 3.70 12.83
C ILE A 351 -12.72 3.80 11.39
N ASN A 352 -11.70 3.00 11.02
CA ASN A 352 -10.87 3.24 9.83
C ASN A 352 -10.33 4.67 9.78
N LEU A 353 -9.62 5.08 10.84
CA LEU A 353 -9.09 6.43 10.95
C LEU A 353 -8.01 6.72 9.91
N ASP A 354 -8.04 7.92 9.31
CA ASP A 354 -7.02 8.36 8.35
C ASP A 354 -5.64 8.48 9.01
N PHE A 355 -4.63 7.93 8.34
CA PHE A 355 -3.26 7.91 8.85
C PHE A 355 -2.68 9.30 9.11
N HIS A 356 -2.98 10.29 8.28
CA HIS A 356 -2.58 11.68 8.52
C HIS A 356 -3.13 12.25 9.84
N GLU A 357 -4.35 11.87 10.24
CA GLU A 357 -4.90 12.29 11.53
C GLU A 357 -4.17 11.66 12.71
N ILE A 358 -3.68 10.42 12.56
CA ILE A 358 -2.86 9.76 13.57
C ILE A 358 -1.51 10.47 13.71
N ILE A 359 -0.86 10.81 12.59
CA ILE A 359 0.44 11.52 12.59
C ILE A 359 0.35 12.83 13.36
N LEU A 360 -0.72 13.61 13.16
CA LEU A 360 -0.91 14.91 13.82
C LEU A 360 -0.97 14.81 15.34
N GLN A 361 -1.33 13.65 15.89
CA GLN A 361 -1.42 13.44 17.33
C GLN A 361 -0.11 12.98 17.95
N ILE A 362 0.89 12.59 17.16
CA ILE A 362 2.17 12.13 17.70
C ILE A 362 2.95 13.34 18.24
N PRO A 363 3.25 13.39 19.55
CA PRO A 363 3.93 14.56 20.14
C PRO A 363 5.31 14.78 19.51
N ASN A 364 5.60 16.02 19.10
CA ASN A 364 6.87 16.44 18.51
C ASN A 364 7.30 15.67 17.24
N PHE A 365 6.35 15.01 16.58
CA PHE A 365 6.61 14.24 15.36
C PHE A 365 6.70 15.12 14.11
N LEU A 366 6.02 16.26 14.12
CA LEU A 366 6.04 17.23 13.03
C LEU A 366 6.94 18.42 13.40
N PRO A 367 7.66 19.01 12.42
CA PRO A 367 7.70 18.62 11.01
C PRO A 367 8.57 17.37 10.79
N LEU A 368 8.24 16.55 9.79
CA LEU A 368 8.88 15.22 9.63
C LEU A 368 10.39 15.29 9.32
N ASN A 369 10.86 16.41 8.78
CA ASN A 369 12.25 16.65 8.43
C ASN A 369 13.09 17.23 9.59
N SER A 370 12.51 17.45 10.78
CA SER A 370 13.26 17.91 11.95
C SER A 370 13.82 16.75 12.77
N PRO A 371 14.96 16.95 13.46
CA PRO A 371 15.42 16.03 14.48
C PRO A 371 14.38 15.93 15.60
N TRP A 372 14.41 14.79 16.29
CA TRP A 372 13.62 14.58 17.48
C TRP A 372 14.16 15.41 18.64
N PRO A 373 13.29 15.96 19.51
CA PRO A 373 13.75 16.64 20.72
C PRO A 373 14.45 15.66 21.67
N ASP A 374 15.38 16.18 22.47
CA ASP A 374 16.01 15.41 23.53
C ASP A 374 14.99 15.08 24.62
N PHE A 375 14.69 13.79 24.79
CA PHE A 375 13.82 13.28 25.84
C PHE A 375 14.64 12.86 27.06
N ASP A 376 14.10 13.10 28.26
CA ASP A 376 14.62 12.48 29.48
C ASP A 376 14.70 10.94 29.33
N GLU A 377 15.78 10.31 29.81
CA GLU A 377 16.01 8.87 29.61
C GLU A 377 14.84 7.98 30.10
N ASN A 378 14.17 8.39 31.18
CA ASN A 378 13.02 7.68 31.73
C ASN A 378 11.80 7.68 30.78
N ILE A 379 11.59 8.79 30.06
CA ILE A 379 10.47 8.94 29.10
C ILE A 379 10.84 8.26 27.79
N LYS A 380 12.12 8.32 27.40
CA LYS A 380 12.65 7.75 26.16
C LYS A 380 12.40 6.25 26.03
N SER A 381 12.62 5.47 27.09
CA SER A 381 12.39 4.01 27.04
C SER A 381 10.93 3.62 26.76
N ARG A 382 9.99 4.26 27.47
CA ARG A 382 8.55 4.08 27.23
C ARG A 382 8.14 4.56 25.84
N TYR A 383 8.71 5.66 25.38
CA TYR A 383 8.46 6.22 24.06
C TYR A 383 8.99 5.33 22.93
N ILE A 384 10.13 4.65 23.12
CA ILE A 384 10.64 3.67 22.17
C ILE A 384 9.71 2.45 22.06
N LEU A 385 9.20 1.94 23.18
CA LEU A 385 8.23 0.83 23.17
C LEU A 385 6.93 1.24 22.45
N TRP A 386 6.46 2.44 22.73
CA TRP A 386 5.30 3.04 22.08
C TRP A 386 5.50 3.16 20.56
N LEU A 387 6.64 3.72 20.13
CA LEU A 387 7.00 3.88 18.73
C LEU A 387 7.16 2.52 18.02
N ASN A 388 7.69 1.50 18.68
CA ASN A 388 7.77 0.14 18.13
C ASN A 388 6.38 -0.42 17.83
N ALA A 389 5.46 -0.36 18.80
CA ALA A 389 4.09 -0.82 18.60
C ALA A 389 3.38 -0.05 17.47
N PHE A 390 3.64 1.25 17.36
CA PHE A 390 3.12 2.07 16.27
C PHE A 390 3.73 1.71 14.90
N CYS A 391 5.04 1.45 14.82
CA CYS A 391 5.70 0.98 13.60
C CYS A 391 5.20 -0.41 13.15
N ASP A 392 4.99 -1.33 14.10
CA ASP A 392 4.44 -2.66 13.81
C ASP A 392 3.01 -2.56 13.25
N TYR A 393 2.24 -1.59 13.75
CA TYR A 393 0.92 -1.27 13.22
C TYR A 393 0.98 -0.70 11.80
N MET A 394 1.85 0.29 11.57
CA MET A 394 2.07 0.89 10.25
C MET A 394 2.47 -0.15 9.20
N THR A 395 3.41 -1.04 9.56
CA THR A 395 3.92 -2.07 8.65
C THR A 395 2.87 -3.13 8.30
N LYS A 396 2.05 -3.55 9.27
CA LYS A 396 0.89 -4.45 9.02
C LYS A 396 -0.12 -3.84 8.05
N ARG A 397 -0.29 -2.52 8.04
CA ARG A 397 -1.21 -1.78 7.15
C ARG A 397 -0.51 -1.09 5.98
N SER A 398 0.64 -1.60 5.57
CA SER A 398 1.42 -0.99 4.48
C SER A 398 0.64 -0.84 3.17
N GLU A 399 -0.29 -1.76 2.84
CA GLU A 399 -1.11 -1.66 1.61
C GLU A 399 -2.06 -0.45 1.61
N GLU A 400 -2.60 -0.08 2.78
CA GLU A 400 -3.53 1.02 2.93
C GLU A 400 -2.78 2.36 3.04
N PHE A 401 -1.74 2.40 3.87
CA PHE A 401 -1.03 3.65 4.18
C PHE A 401 0.02 4.04 3.16
N SER A 402 0.60 3.10 2.39
CA SER A 402 1.60 3.42 1.35
C SER A 402 1.11 4.36 0.26
N ARG A 403 -0.22 4.49 0.09
CA ARG A 403 -0.82 5.45 -0.85
C ARG A 403 -0.68 6.90 -0.41
N GLN A 404 -0.42 7.14 0.87
CA GLN A 404 -0.25 8.49 1.42
C GLN A 404 1.22 8.93 1.33
N SER A 405 1.45 10.17 0.89
CA SER A 405 2.81 10.73 0.69
C SER A 405 3.68 10.70 1.94
N ASP A 406 3.06 10.81 3.10
CA ASP A 406 3.75 11.02 4.36
C ASP A 406 4.11 9.70 5.07
N TYR A 407 3.66 8.56 4.54
CA TYR A 407 3.85 7.25 5.15
C TYR A 407 5.33 6.87 5.28
N TYR A 408 6.07 6.80 4.17
CA TYR A 408 7.49 6.43 4.18
C TYR A 408 8.35 7.44 4.93
N SER A 409 7.99 8.72 4.85
CA SER A 409 8.59 9.84 5.57
C SER A 409 8.43 9.70 7.09
N SER A 410 7.23 9.32 7.54
CA SER A 410 6.92 9.07 8.96
C SER A 410 7.61 7.82 9.48
N LEU A 411 7.64 6.75 8.67
CA LEU A 411 8.36 5.52 8.98
C LEU A 411 9.87 5.75 9.13
N LEU A 412 10.48 6.51 8.21
CA LEU A 412 11.89 6.88 8.30
C LEU A 412 12.16 7.64 9.60
N LYS A 413 11.35 8.65 9.93
CA LYS A 413 11.51 9.43 11.16
C LYS A 413 11.42 8.56 12.42
N ALA A 414 10.52 7.59 12.45
CA ALA A 414 10.40 6.64 13.57
C ALA A 414 11.58 5.64 13.62
N TYR A 415 12.01 5.11 12.47
CA TYR A 415 13.12 4.17 12.39
C TYR A 415 14.46 4.76 12.82
N LEU A 416 14.69 6.06 12.61
CA LEU A 416 15.88 6.77 13.09
C LEU A 416 16.07 6.70 14.62
N ILE A 417 15.00 6.52 15.40
CA ILE A 417 15.08 6.30 16.86
C ILE A 417 15.22 4.83 17.21
N ILE A 418 14.45 3.97 16.54
CA ILE A 418 14.15 2.62 17.01
C ILE A 418 15.19 1.61 16.52
N LYS A 419 15.62 1.76 15.27
CA LYS A 419 16.27 0.70 14.49
C LYS A 419 17.77 0.97 14.34
N SER A 420 18.52 -0.07 13.97
CA SER A 420 19.96 0.06 13.71
C SER A 420 20.20 0.82 12.41
N ARG A 421 21.38 1.44 12.30
CA ARG A 421 21.78 2.21 11.10
C ARG A 421 21.74 1.38 9.81
N GLU A 422 22.08 0.10 9.88
CA GLU A 422 22.03 -0.85 8.75
C GLU A 422 20.61 -1.03 8.21
N THR A 423 19.64 -1.30 9.11
CA THR A 423 18.24 -1.50 8.70
C THR A 423 17.60 -0.22 8.12
N ILE A 424 18.08 0.96 8.53
CA ILE A 424 17.65 2.24 7.96
C ILE A 424 18.13 2.36 6.50
N ILE A 425 19.34 1.87 6.21
CA ILE A 425 19.89 1.89 4.84
C ILE A 425 19.14 0.92 3.94
N GLU A 426 18.88 -0.31 4.41
CA GLU A 426 18.04 -1.27 3.66
C GLU A 426 16.65 -0.70 3.34
N PHE A 427 16.09 0.09 4.27
CA PHE A 427 14.83 0.78 4.06
C PHE A 427 14.95 1.90 3.02
N LEU A 428 16.00 2.73 3.10
CA LEU A 428 16.24 3.81 2.14
C LEU A 428 16.50 3.27 0.73
N GLU A 429 17.26 2.19 0.57
CA GLU A 429 17.50 1.57 -0.74
C GLU A 429 16.21 1.15 -1.45
N LYS A 430 15.20 0.70 -0.68
CA LYS A 430 13.90 0.25 -1.22
C LYS A 430 12.90 1.39 -1.45
N TYR A 431 12.87 2.38 -0.56
CA TYR A 431 11.78 3.36 -0.50
C TYR A 431 12.20 4.82 -0.65
N ALA A 432 13.48 5.13 -0.89
CA ALA A 432 13.96 6.52 -1.01
C ALA A 432 13.26 7.34 -2.10
N SER A 433 12.72 6.72 -3.15
CA SER A 433 11.98 7.42 -4.21
C SER A 433 10.69 8.09 -3.72
N TYR A 434 10.11 7.60 -2.62
CA TYR A 434 8.85 8.11 -2.05
C TYR A 434 9.06 9.14 -0.94
N ILE A 435 10.30 9.35 -0.49
CA ILE A 435 10.62 10.25 0.63
C ILE A 435 11.09 11.59 0.07
N PRO A 436 10.56 12.75 0.51
CA PRO A 436 11.00 14.06 0.00
C PRO A 436 12.50 14.33 0.20
N ILE A 437 13.08 15.13 -0.69
CA ILE A 437 14.52 15.45 -0.66
C ILE A 437 14.92 16.13 0.64
N ASP A 438 14.05 16.93 1.25
CA ASP A 438 14.32 17.76 2.44
C ASP A 438 14.77 16.96 3.67
N PHE A 439 14.54 15.64 3.69
CA PHE A 439 15.01 14.74 4.74
C PHE A 439 16.53 14.57 4.77
N HIS A 440 17.26 15.02 3.75
CA HIS A 440 18.73 15.04 3.80
C HIS A 440 19.24 15.79 5.03
N ASN A 441 18.66 16.94 5.41
CA ASN A 441 19.09 17.71 6.57
C ASN A 441 19.04 16.88 7.87
N LEU A 442 17.99 16.09 8.04
CA LEU A 442 17.84 15.19 9.18
C LEU A 442 18.93 14.10 9.20
N LEU A 443 19.19 13.48 8.05
CA LEU A 443 20.22 12.45 7.91
C LEU A 443 21.63 13.01 8.18
N PHE A 444 21.89 14.24 7.72
CA PHE A 444 23.13 14.97 8.02
C PHE A 444 23.29 15.25 9.52
N HIS A 445 22.23 15.68 10.21
CA HIS A 445 22.26 15.89 11.67
C HIS A 445 22.61 14.62 12.44
N ILE A 446 22.11 13.46 11.99
CA ILE A 446 22.34 12.16 12.62
C ILE A 446 23.68 11.53 12.19
N ARG A 447 24.43 12.21 11.30
CA ARG A 447 25.69 11.75 10.69
C ARG A 447 25.55 10.49 9.83
N LEU A 448 24.38 10.28 9.23
CA LEU A 448 24.11 9.24 8.22
C LEU A 448 24.27 9.82 6.81
N TYR A 449 25.52 10.09 6.43
CA TYR A 449 25.84 10.73 5.16
C TYR A 449 25.61 9.79 3.98
N HIS A 450 25.87 8.48 4.14
CA HIS A 450 25.59 7.49 3.10
C HIS A 450 24.08 7.40 2.80
N GLY A 451 23.24 7.39 3.84
CA GLY A 451 21.78 7.44 3.69
C GLY A 451 21.30 8.70 2.98
N ALA A 452 21.89 9.86 3.29
CA ALA A 452 21.57 11.11 2.59
C ALA A 452 21.93 11.04 1.10
N ALA A 453 23.08 10.45 0.77
CA ALA A 453 23.50 10.25 -0.61
C ALA A 453 22.54 9.30 -1.38
N ILE A 454 22.06 8.21 -0.76
CA ILE A 454 21.03 7.33 -1.35
C ILE A 454 19.75 8.10 -1.66
N LEU A 455 19.33 8.98 -0.75
CA LEU A 455 18.13 9.81 -0.94
C LEU A 455 18.33 10.80 -2.11
N TYR A 456 19.44 11.51 -2.17
CA TYR A 456 19.78 12.33 -3.35
C TYR A 456 19.82 11.51 -4.64
N SER A 457 20.28 10.27 -4.54
CA SER A 457 20.38 9.35 -5.66
C SER A 457 18.99 8.98 -6.21
N ALA A 458 18.02 8.74 -5.34
CA ALA A 458 16.66 8.37 -5.73
C ALA A 458 15.93 9.52 -6.44
N HIS A 459 16.26 10.77 -6.11
CA HIS A 459 15.68 11.99 -6.70
C HIS A 459 16.42 12.53 -7.93
N GLY A 460 17.43 11.80 -8.44
CA GLY A 460 18.16 12.20 -9.64
C GLY A 460 19.17 13.34 -9.43
N LYS A 461 19.49 13.71 -8.19
CA LYS A 461 20.52 14.73 -7.88
C LYS A 461 21.91 14.11 -7.83
N HIS A 462 22.40 13.70 -8.98
CA HIS A 462 23.61 12.89 -9.12
C HIS A 462 24.91 13.58 -8.67
N GLU A 463 25.06 14.87 -8.98
CA GLU A 463 26.23 15.67 -8.57
C GLU A 463 26.41 15.66 -7.05
N GLN A 464 25.31 15.93 -6.34
CA GLN A 464 25.28 16.03 -4.88
C GLN A 464 25.53 14.66 -4.23
N THR A 465 24.96 13.57 -4.77
CA THR A 465 25.25 12.20 -4.32
C THR A 465 26.75 11.89 -4.41
N ILE A 466 27.36 12.18 -5.55
CA ILE A 466 28.78 11.90 -5.79
C ILE A 466 29.67 12.77 -4.90
N ASP A 467 29.35 14.06 -4.73
CA ASP A 467 30.10 14.95 -3.87
C ASP A 467 30.07 14.52 -2.40
N ILE A 468 28.92 14.05 -1.91
CA ILE A 468 28.80 13.49 -0.56
C ILE A 468 29.69 12.26 -0.41
N TRP A 469 29.64 11.31 -1.36
CA TRP A 469 30.49 10.13 -1.31
C TRP A 469 31.99 10.46 -1.43
N LYS A 470 32.38 11.42 -2.27
CA LYS A 470 33.77 11.91 -2.35
C LYS A 470 34.25 12.44 -1.01
N LYS A 471 33.42 13.22 -0.31
CA LYS A 471 33.72 13.79 1.01
C LYS A 471 33.78 12.76 2.14
N ILE A 472 33.01 11.67 2.02
CA ILE A 472 33.11 10.51 2.93
C ILE A 472 34.47 9.83 2.73
N VAL A 473 34.87 9.60 1.48
CA VAL A 473 36.14 8.92 1.15
C VAL A 473 37.36 9.78 1.45
N SER A 474 37.28 11.11 1.30
CA SER A 474 38.36 12.03 1.66
C SER A 474 38.50 12.28 3.18
N ASN A 475 37.74 11.56 4.02
CA ASN A 475 37.67 11.71 5.48
C ASN A 475 37.29 13.14 5.95
N GLU A 476 36.64 13.95 5.12
CA GLU A 476 36.13 15.27 5.52
C GLU A 476 34.88 15.15 6.42
N TYR A 477 34.08 14.11 6.18
CA TYR A 477 33.02 13.70 7.10
C TYR A 477 33.56 12.57 7.99
N SER A 478 33.33 12.66 9.31
CA SER A 478 33.70 11.62 10.27
C SER A 478 33.19 10.25 9.80
N ASN A 479 34.08 9.26 9.71
CA ASN A 479 33.82 7.90 9.18
C ASN A 479 32.38 7.45 9.44
N ASP A 480 31.56 7.47 8.38
CA ASP A 480 30.24 6.87 8.40
C ASP A 480 30.45 5.36 8.31
N ASP A 481 30.35 4.65 9.44
CA ASP A 481 30.53 3.18 9.53
C ASP A 481 29.60 2.42 8.57
N THR A 482 28.57 3.08 8.06
CA THR A 482 27.60 2.48 7.15
C THR A 482 27.98 2.54 5.68
N PHE A 483 29.05 3.26 5.31
CA PHE A 483 29.48 3.37 3.92
C PHE A 483 30.16 2.07 3.46
N PRO A 484 29.61 1.33 2.48
CA PRO A 484 30.12 0.00 2.12
C PRO A 484 31.40 0.01 1.27
N GLY A 485 31.87 1.18 0.82
CA GLY A 485 33.14 1.35 0.11
C GLY A 485 33.03 2.05 -1.25
N ILE A 486 34.20 2.41 -1.81
CA ILE A 486 34.34 3.23 -3.03
C ILE A 486 33.68 2.56 -4.26
N TRP A 487 33.61 1.23 -4.28
CA TRP A 487 32.94 0.45 -5.33
C TRP A 487 31.47 0.86 -5.57
N ILE A 488 30.74 1.35 -4.56
CA ILE A 488 29.35 1.80 -4.75
C ILE A 488 29.27 3.03 -5.66
N ILE A 489 30.26 3.92 -5.58
CA ILE A 489 30.34 5.08 -6.47
C ILE A 489 30.46 4.59 -7.92
N ALA A 490 31.33 3.60 -8.15
CA ALA A 490 31.50 3.00 -9.47
C ALA A 490 30.23 2.28 -9.93
N LYS A 491 29.63 1.43 -9.09
CA LYS A 491 28.36 0.73 -9.39
C LYS A 491 27.26 1.72 -9.77
N TYR A 492 27.11 2.79 -9.00
CA TYR A 492 26.08 3.80 -9.22
C TYR A 492 26.19 4.48 -10.58
N ILE A 493 27.42 4.79 -11.01
CA ILE A 493 27.71 5.39 -12.32
C ILE A 493 27.48 4.39 -13.46
N LEU A 494 27.81 3.12 -13.23
CA LEU A 494 27.64 2.04 -14.21
C LEU A 494 26.15 1.72 -14.45
N GLU A 495 25.33 1.73 -13.41
CA GLU A 495 23.90 1.39 -13.48
C GLU A 495 23.02 2.52 -14.02
N ARG A 496 23.48 3.79 -13.96
CA ARG A 496 22.69 4.96 -14.33
C ARG A 496 23.31 5.76 -15.47
N ASN A 497 22.50 6.23 -16.42
CA ASN A 497 22.94 7.11 -17.50
C ASN A 497 23.15 8.56 -16.98
N LEU A 498 24.37 8.88 -16.53
CA LEU A 498 24.76 10.19 -15.99
C LEU A 498 25.36 11.13 -17.06
N ASP A 499 25.56 12.40 -16.69
CA ASP A 499 26.24 13.39 -17.53
C ASP A 499 27.71 13.05 -17.75
N ARG A 500 28.14 13.13 -19.02
CA ARG A 500 29.51 12.79 -19.46
C ARG A 500 30.60 13.58 -18.74
N SER A 501 30.30 14.80 -18.28
CA SER A 501 31.23 15.64 -17.50
C SER A 501 31.47 15.09 -16.09
N LEU A 502 30.40 14.62 -15.42
CA LEU A 502 30.47 14.05 -14.08
C LEU A 502 31.20 12.72 -14.10
N GLU A 503 30.89 11.85 -15.05
CA GLU A 503 31.57 10.58 -15.25
C GLU A 503 33.07 10.76 -15.46
N PHE A 504 33.46 11.74 -16.29
CA PHE A 504 34.87 12.07 -16.52
C PHE A 504 35.54 12.62 -15.26
N SER A 505 34.84 13.46 -14.49
CA SER A 505 35.36 14.00 -13.23
C SER A 505 35.55 12.93 -12.16
N VAL A 506 34.63 11.95 -12.08
CA VAL A 506 34.72 10.84 -11.12
C VAL A 506 35.78 9.84 -11.57
N GLY A 507 35.84 9.53 -12.87
CA GLY A 507 36.91 8.70 -13.43
C GLY A 507 38.30 9.28 -13.15
N LYS A 508 38.47 10.60 -13.30
CA LYS A 508 39.71 11.30 -12.90
C LYS A 508 39.98 11.17 -11.40
N TRP A 509 38.97 11.40 -10.57
CA TRP A 509 39.11 11.30 -9.11
C TRP A 509 39.45 9.87 -8.65
N LEU A 510 38.89 8.83 -9.26
CA LEU A 510 39.24 7.43 -8.94
C LEU A 510 40.68 7.09 -9.32
N LEU A 511 41.21 7.67 -10.40
CA LEU A 511 42.63 7.55 -10.75
C LEU A 511 43.55 8.25 -9.72
N GLU A 512 43.11 9.38 -9.17
CA GLU A 512 43.82 10.08 -8.09
C GLU A 512 43.82 9.27 -6.77
N GLN A 513 42.81 8.41 -6.56
CA GLN A 513 42.70 7.49 -5.40
C GLN A 513 43.31 6.09 -5.63
N HIS A 514 44.06 5.89 -6.74
CA HIS A 514 44.71 4.63 -7.12
C HIS A 514 43.78 3.43 -7.44
N GLU A 515 42.49 3.65 -7.70
CA GLU A 515 41.54 2.59 -8.12
C GLU A 515 41.44 2.46 -9.65
N GLU A 516 42.53 2.01 -10.26
CA GLU A 516 42.71 1.92 -11.72
C GLU A 516 41.68 1.00 -12.41
N GLU A 517 41.29 -0.10 -11.77
CA GLU A 517 40.35 -1.08 -12.35
C GLU A 517 38.90 -0.59 -12.39
N LEU A 518 38.51 0.25 -11.43
CA LEU A 518 37.15 0.78 -11.35
C LEU A 518 37.00 1.98 -12.29
N ALA A 519 38.00 2.86 -12.34
CA ALA A 519 38.06 3.93 -13.32
C ALA A 519 37.98 3.40 -14.76
N THR A 520 38.72 2.35 -15.09
CA THR A 520 38.68 1.74 -16.44
C THR A 520 37.32 1.13 -16.77
N LYS A 521 36.67 0.44 -15.82
CA LYS A 521 35.31 -0.09 -16.01
C LYS A 521 34.27 1.01 -16.28
N ILE A 522 34.35 2.13 -15.56
CA ILE A 522 33.47 3.29 -15.79
C ILE A 522 33.64 3.82 -17.20
N PHE A 523 34.88 4.04 -17.63
CA PHE A 523 35.14 4.53 -18.97
C PHE A 523 34.65 3.54 -20.06
N ILE A 524 34.70 2.22 -19.85
CA ILE A 524 34.34 1.20 -20.86
C ILE A 524 32.84 0.95 -20.99
N SER A 525 32.10 0.96 -19.88
CA SER A 525 30.74 0.39 -19.78
C SER A 525 29.69 0.98 -20.72
N LYS A 526 29.81 2.24 -21.15
CA LYS A 526 28.77 2.92 -21.95
C LYS A 526 29.01 2.94 -23.46
N TYR A 527 30.13 2.39 -23.94
CA TYR A 527 30.36 2.24 -25.38
C TYR A 527 29.49 1.14 -26.02
N GLN A 528 28.83 0.30 -25.22
CA GLN A 528 27.96 -0.78 -25.72
C GLN A 528 26.57 -0.28 -26.16
N ASN A 529 26.13 0.92 -25.73
CA ASN A 529 24.71 1.29 -25.78
C ASN A 529 24.33 2.39 -26.80
N GLU A 530 25.26 3.13 -27.40
CA GLU A 530 24.93 4.22 -28.34
C GLU A 530 25.60 4.04 -29.71
N SER A 531 24.80 3.74 -30.73
CA SER A 531 25.19 3.51 -32.14
C SER A 531 25.59 4.76 -32.91
N ASN A 532 25.64 5.93 -32.28
CA ASN A 532 25.97 7.20 -32.93
C ASN A 532 26.51 8.21 -31.92
N ARG A 533 27.84 8.26 -31.79
CA ARG A 533 28.68 9.46 -31.58
C ARG A 533 30.09 9.00 -31.22
N ASP A 534 31.06 9.57 -31.92
CA ASP A 534 32.52 9.38 -31.85
C ASP A 534 33.01 8.39 -30.78
N PRO A 535 33.52 7.21 -31.20
CA PRO A 535 33.83 6.09 -30.31
C PRO A 535 34.91 6.41 -29.28
N PHE A 536 35.50 7.59 -29.36
CA PHE A 536 36.62 7.97 -28.55
C PHE A 536 36.86 9.47 -28.72
N ASN A 537 36.74 10.25 -27.65
CA ASN A 537 37.53 11.48 -27.55
C ASN A 537 38.98 11.05 -27.29
N SER A 538 39.57 10.43 -28.32
CA SER A 538 40.61 9.41 -28.21
C SER A 538 41.81 9.86 -27.43
N ASN A 539 42.13 11.12 -27.64
CA ASN A 539 43.33 11.72 -27.13
C ASN A 539 43.15 12.17 -25.67
N LYS A 540 41.93 12.50 -25.19
CA LYS A 540 41.76 13.00 -23.82
C LYS A 540 41.88 11.90 -22.77
N VAL A 541 41.18 10.78 -22.97
CA VAL A 541 41.24 9.64 -22.04
C VAL A 541 42.59 8.94 -22.14
N THR A 542 43.16 8.76 -23.34
CA THR A 542 44.51 8.21 -23.47
C THR A 542 45.57 9.12 -22.86
N HIS A 543 45.48 10.45 -23.01
CA HIS A 543 46.41 11.38 -22.35
C HIS A 543 46.30 11.34 -20.82
N LEU A 544 45.10 11.19 -20.25
CA LEU A 544 44.91 11.03 -18.81
C LEU A 544 45.39 9.68 -18.28
N LEU A 545 45.33 8.63 -19.10
CA LEU A 545 45.77 7.29 -18.75
C LEU A 545 47.26 7.02 -19.05
N LYS A 546 47.95 7.87 -19.82
CA LYS A 546 49.42 7.81 -20.04
C LYS A 546 50.24 7.65 -18.75
N PRO A 547 49.95 8.35 -17.64
CA PRO A 547 50.65 8.14 -16.37
C PRO A 547 50.35 6.79 -15.68
N TYR A 548 49.30 6.06 -16.07
CA TYR A 548 48.85 4.81 -15.45
C TYR A 548 48.88 3.64 -16.46
N PRO A 549 50.02 2.94 -16.63
CA PRO A 549 50.24 1.98 -17.71
C PRO A 549 49.36 0.72 -17.62
N THR A 550 48.99 0.31 -16.41
CA THR A 550 48.11 -0.84 -16.13
C THR A 550 46.65 -0.53 -16.45
N ALA A 551 46.15 0.63 -16.02
CA ALA A 551 44.84 1.14 -16.40
C ALA A 551 44.70 1.31 -17.92
N LEU A 552 45.71 1.91 -18.56
CA LEU A 552 45.75 2.13 -20.00
C LEU A 552 45.70 0.82 -20.78
N ARG A 553 46.44 -0.21 -20.36
CA ARG A 553 46.40 -1.54 -20.98
C ARG A 553 45.02 -2.16 -20.87
N ASN A 554 44.45 -2.25 -19.66
CA ASN A 554 43.14 -2.87 -19.45
C ASN A 554 42.05 -2.14 -20.24
N TYR A 555 42.18 -0.82 -20.37
CA TYR A 555 41.28 0.00 -21.14
C TYR A 555 41.37 -0.26 -22.65
N LEU A 556 42.60 -0.32 -23.20
CA LEU A 556 42.83 -0.58 -24.63
C LEU A 556 42.50 -2.05 -25.00
N GLU A 557 42.83 -3.02 -24.15
CA GLU A 557 42.46 -4.43 -24.34
C GLU A 557 40.94 -4.62 -24.39
N GLN A 558 40.21 -4.03 -23.43
CA GLN A 558 38.76 -4.12 -23.43
C GLN A 558 38.15 -3.32 -24.59
N GLY A 559 38.74 -2.19 -24.99
CA GLY A 559 38.35 -1.43 -26.17
C GLY A 559 38.48 -2.23 -27.47
N VAL A 560 39.58 -2.95 -27.67
CA VAL A 560 39.78 -3.71 -28.91
C VAL A 560 39.01 -5.04 -28.90
N PHE A 561 39.04 -5.80 -27.81
CA PHE A 561 38.45 -7.15 -27.79
C PHE A 561 36.94 -7.18 -27.51
N LYS A 562 36.38 -6.21 -26.75
CA LYS A 562 34.93 -6.19 -26.44
C LYS A 562 34.14 -5.23 -27.33
N LEU A 563 34.74 -4.11 -27.75
CA LEU A 563 34.05 -3.05 -28.50
C LEU A 563 34.40 -3.04 -30.00
N MET A 564 35.30 -3.92 -30.45
CA MET A 564 35.69 -4.09 -31.87
C MET A 564 36.06 -2.78 -32.58
N ILE A 565 36.74 -1.87 -31.87
CA ILE A 565 37.10 -0.55 -32.44
C ILE A 565 38.16 -0.74 -33.53
N GLU A 566 37.95 -0.16 -34.72
CA GLU A 566 38.78 -0.34 -35.92
C GLU A 566 39.78 0.80 -36.18
N THR A 567 40.19 1.57 -35.15
CA THR A 567 41.10 2.71 -35.32
C THR A 567 42.57 2.28 -35.26
N ASP A 568 43.37 2.75 -36.22
CA ASP A 568 44.77 2.37 -36.39
C ASP A 568 45.71 2.82 -35.26
N GLU A 569 45.46 4.01 -34.70
CA GLU A 569 46.25 4.57 -33.60
C GLU A 569 46.16 3.74 -32.32
N ILE A 570 44.96 3.28 -31.97
CA ILE A 570 44.69 2.49 -30.75
C ILE A 570 45.36 1.12 -30.83
N HIS A 571 45.21 0.43 -31.97
CA HIS A 571 45.85 -0.87 -32.19
C HIS A 571 47.37 -0.75 -32.17
N THR A 572 47.92 0.31 -32.77
CA THR A 572 49.36 0.60 -32.75
C THR A 572 49.85 0.94 -31.34
N MET A 573 49.07 1.69 -30.55
CA MET A 573 49.40 2.03 -29.16
C MET A 573 49.38 0.81 -28.24
N LEU A 574 48.41 -0.10 -28.41
CA LEU A 574 48.33 -1.35 -27.65
C LEU A 574 49.52 -2.26 -27.95
N VAL A 575 49.90 -2.40 -29.24
CA VAL A 575 51.12 -3.15 -29.64
C VAL A 575 52.35 -2.53 -29.01
N ASN A 576 52.46 -1.21 -29.01
CA ASN A 576 53.58 -0.50 -28.38
C ASN A 576 53.67 -0.74 -26.87
N ILE A 577 52.53 -0.75 -26.15
CA ILE A 577 52.47 -1.03 -24.71
C ILE A 577 52.90 -2.48 -24.42
N TYR A 578 52.45 -3.44 -25.23
CA TYR A 578 52.92 -4.83 -25.08
C TYR A 578 54.42 -4.97 -25.36
N LEU A 579 54.94 -4.27 -26.38
CA LEU A 579 56.38 -4.24 -26.66
C LEU A 579 57.17 -3.63 -25.49
N ASP A 580 56.69 -2.52 -24.91
CA ASP A 580 57.34 -1.88 -23.76
C ASP A 580 57.31 -2.74 -22.49
N GLN A 581 56.24 -3.51 -22.27
CA GLN A 581 56.17 -4.48 -21.16
C GLN A 581 57.16 -5.63 -21.35
N ILE A 582 57.29 -6.16 -22.57
CA ILE A 582 58.21 -7.27 -22.86
C ILE A 582 59.68 -6.81 -22.84
N LEU A 583 59.95 -5.55 -23.18
CA LEU A 583 61.29 -4.97 -23.15
C LEU A 583 61.75 -4.56 -21.73
N SER A 584 60.81 -4.22 -20.83
CA SER A 584 61.13 -3.76 -19.47
C SER A 584 61.31 -4.88 -18.43
N LYS A 585 60.66 -6.05 -18.59
CA LYS A 585 60.78 -7.17 -17.65
C LYS A 585 61.65 -8.29 -18.22
N SER A 586 62.63 -8.77 -17.46
CA SER A 586 63.64 -9.75 -17.93
C SER A 586 63.36 -11.22 -17.61
N SER A 587 62.20 -11.59 -17.06
CA SER A 587 61.92 -12.98 -16.63
C SER A 587 60.45 -13.36 -16.76
N ASP A 588 60.19 -14.50 -17.42
CA ASP A 588 59.03 -15.40 -17.49
C ASP A 588 57.60 -14.87 -17.71
N ASP A 589 57.19 -13.72 -17.16
CA ASP A 589 55.90 -13.05 -17.47
C ASP A 589 55.81 -12.58 -18.95
N ASN A 590 56.97 -12.58 -19.63
CA ASN A 590 57.07 -12.26 -21.03
C ASN A 590 56.37 -13.28 -21.91
N GLU A 591 56.31 -14.57 -21.54
CA GLU A 591 55.71 -15.57 -22.44
C GLU A 591 54.20 -15.39 -22.57
N GLN A 592 53.48 -15.17 -21.46
CA GLN A 592 52.04 -14.92 -21.49
C GLN A 592 51.68 -13.60 -22.18
N THR A 593 52.49 -12.57 -21.99
CA THR A 593 52.30 -11.27 -22.65
C THR A 593 52.63 -11.37 -24.14
N ARG A 594 53.62 -12.19 -24.50
CA ARG A 594 54.05 -12.45 -25.87
C ARG A 594 53.05 -13.30 -26.65
N THR A 595 52.43 -14.32 -26.04
CA THR A 595 51.36 -15.08 -26.67
C THR A 595 50.13 -14.21 -26.91
N LYS A 596 49.75 -13.36 -25.95
CA LYS A 596 48.67 -12.36 -26.14
C LYS A 596 48.97 -11.38 -27.28
N LEU A 597 50.21 -10.89 -27.38
CA LEU A 597 50.64 -10.05 -28.50
C LEU A 597 50.56 -10.81 -29.83
N GLN A 598 51.02 -12.07 -29.90
CA GLN A 598 50.96 -12.88 -31.12
C GLN A 598 49.52 -13.13 -31.55
N GLU A 599 48.64 -13.50 -30.62
CA GLU A 599 47.20 -13.64 -30.90
C GLU A 599 46.59 -12.32 -31.39
N PHE A 600 46.97 -11.20 -30.79
CA PHE A 600 46.50 -9.88 -31.20
C PHE A 600 46.94 -9.53 -32.63
N LEU A 601 48.21 -9.78 -32.97
CA LEU A 601 48.75 -9.54 -34.31
C LEU A 601 48.11 -10.42 -35.39
N VAL A 602 47.68 -11.64 -35.03
CA VAL A 602 46.96 -12.54 -35.93
C VAL A 602 45.52 -12.05 -36.14
N LYS A 603 44.81 -11.73 -35.05
CA LYS A 603 43.38 -11.39 -35.05
C LYS A 603 43.08 -9.99 -35.59
N SER A 604 43.93 -8.99 -35.30
CA SER A 604 43.69 -7.60 -35.70
C SER A 604 44.32 -7.27 -37.06
N ASN A 605 43.64 -6.43 -37.85
CA ASN A 605 44.13 -5.93 -39.15
C ASN A 605 44.35 -4.42 -39.19
N PHE A 606 44.05 -3.71 -38.09
CA PHE A 606 43.94 -2.24 -38.10
C PHE A 606 45.20 -1.52 -37.63
N TYR A 607 46.25 -2.19 -37.13
CA TYR A 607 47.49 -1.52 -36.70
C TYR A 607 48.39 -1.05 -37.87
N ARG A 608 49.19 0.00 -37.63
CA ARG A 608 50.20 0.48 -38.59
C ARG A 608 51.39 -0.46 -38.63
N VAL A 609 51.34 -1.43 -39.54
CA VAL A 609 52.36 -2.49 -39.71
C VAL A 609 53.78 -1.94 -39.83
N GLN A 610 53.99 -0.85 -40.58
CA GLN A 610 55.31 -0.23 -40.80
C GLN A 610 55.91 0.39 -39.53
N SER A 611 55.09 1.05 -38.69
CA SER A 611 55.55 1.64 -37.43
C SER A 611 55.97 0.57 -36.43
N VAL A 612 55.20 -0.52 -36.37
CA VAL A 612 55.50 -1.68 -35.52
C VAL A 612 56.76 -2.40 -36.01
N LEU A 613 56.89 -2.64 -37.32
CA LEU A 613 58.08 -3.27 -37.92
C LEU A 613 59.35 -2.48 -37.64
N ASN A 614 59.32 -1.14 -37.75
CA ASN A 614 60.50 -0.31 -37.47
C ASN A 614 60.98 -0.45 -36.02
N ARG A 615 60.05 -0.56 -35.06
CA ARG A 615 60.37 -0.75 -33.65
C ARG A 615 60.88 -2.16 -33.36
N ILE A 616 60.27 -3.16 -33.99
CA ILE A 616 60.64 -4.56 -33.78
C ILE A 616 61.99 -4.89 -34.45
N ASN A 617 62.26 -4.37 -35.65
CA ASN A 617 63.53 -4.58 -36.38
C ASN A 617 64.75 -4.05 -35.61
N GLN A 618 64.58 -3.06 -34.72
CA GLN A 618 65.63 -2.59 -33.82
C GLN A 618 66.05 -3.67 -32.79
N THR A 619 65.22 -4.69 -32.59
CA THR A 619 65.41 -5.75 -31.58
C THR A 619 65.33 -7.15 -32.21
N LYS A 620 66.45 -7.87 -32.28
CA LYS A 620 66.54 -9.22 -32.89
C LYS A 620 65.75 -10.33 -32.16
N ARG A 621 64.98 -10.01 -31.11
CA ARG A 621 64.34 -10.97 -30.18
C ARG A 621 62.96 -11.44 -30.65
N PHE A 622 62.30 -10.69 -31.53
CA PHE A 622 60.89 -10.86 -31.90
C PHE A 622 60.71 -11.52 -33.29
N LYS A 623 61.43 -12.61 -33.56
CA LYS A 623 61.44 -13.27 -34.87
C LYS A 623 60.07 -13.81 -35.31
N ARG A 624 59.28 -14.36 -34.38
CA ARG A 624 57.93 -14.87 -34.65
C ARG A 624 56.98 -13.73 -35.02
N GLU A 625 57.02 -12.66 -34.25
CA GLU A 625 56.22 -11.46 -34.47
C GLU A 625 56.60 -10.77 -35.80
N LEU A 626 57.89 -10.75 -36.16
CA LEU A 626 58.37 -10.28 -37.46
C LEU A 626 57.76 -11.09 -38.62
N ALA A 627 57.78 -12.42 -38.52
CA ALA A 627 57.18 -13.27 -39.54
C ALA A 627 55.66 -13.04 -39.69
N LEU A 628 54.95 -12.83 -38.58
CA LEU A 628 53.53 -12.48 -38.59
C LEU A 628 53.27 -11.16 -39.35
N LEU A 629 54.07 -10.14 -39.06
CA LEU A 629 53.95 -8.82 -39.69
C LEU A 629 54.29 -8.87 -41.19
N TYR A 630 55.33 -9.59 -41.61
CA TYR A 630 55.65 -9.79 -43.02
C TYR A 630 54.53 -10.54 -43.76
N GLY A 631 53.90 -11.52 -43.12
CA GLY A 631 52.74 -12.23 -43.68
C GLY A 631 51.54 -11.29 -43.90
N LYS A 632 51.30 -10.34 -43.00
CA LYS A 632 50.25 -9.31 -43.15
C LYS A 632 50.57 -8.29 -44.24
N MET A 633 51.85 -8.03 -44.54
CA MET A 633 52.28 -7.20 -45.69
C MET A 633 52.20 -7.93 -47.04
N ASN A 634 51.66 -9.16 -47.08
CA ASN A 634 51.69 -10.06 -48.24
C ASN A 634 53.11 -10.42 -48.72
N ASN A 635 54.13 -10.26 -47.87
CA ASN A 635 55.49 -10.67 -48.17
C ASN A 635 55.77 -12.06 -47.60
N PHE A 636 55.16 -13.08 -48.22
CA PHE A 636 55.17 -14.47 -47.73
C PHE A 636 56.55 -15.10 -47.77
N GLU A 637 57.38 -14.74 -48.76
CA GLU A 637 58.73 -15.31 -48.91
C GLU A 637 59.60 -14.98 -47.69
N GLN A 638 59.63 -13.72 -47.27
CA GLN A 638 60.40 -13.29 -46.09
C GLN A 638 59.80 -13.83 -44.79
N ALA A 639 58.46 -13.89 -44.69
CA ALA A 639 57.78 -14.44 -43.52
C ALA A 639 58.14 -15.93 -43.30
N PHE A 640 58.03 -16.75 -44.35
CA PHE A 640 58.34 -18.17 -44.26
C PHE A 640 59.84 -18.45 -44.19
N GLN A 641 60.69 -17.59 -44.79
CA GLN A 641 62.14 -17.68 -44.56
C GLN A 641 62.49 -17.52 -43.08
N ILE A 642 61.91 -16.55 -42.38
CA ILE A 642 62.17 -16.36 -40.94
C ILE A 642 61.66 -17.56 -40.13
N LEU A 643 60.45 -18.08 -40.43
CA LEU A 643 59.88 -19.23 -39.72
C LEU A 643 60.67 -20.53 -39.95
N VAL A 644 61.08 -20.80 -41.18
CA VAL A 644 61.73 -22.07 -41.58
C VAL A 644 63.24 -22.02 -41.34
N ASN A 645 63.93 -20.92 -41.66
CA ASN A 645 65.40 -20.83 -41.52
C ASN A 645 65.86 -20.35 -40.15
N GLU A 646 65.13 -19.45 -39.49
CA GLU A 646 65.63 -18.83 -38.26
C GLU A 646 64.97 -19.35 -36.98
N LEU A 647 63.78 -19.91 -37.07
CA LEU A 647 63.01 -20.43 -35.94
C LEU A 647 62.87 -21.97 -35.94
N GLU A 648 63.11 -22.62 -37.08
CA GLU A 648 63.04 -24.08 -37.28
C GLU A 648 61.70 -24.71 -36.79
N ASP A 649 60.63 -23.92 -36.74
CA ASP A 649 59.32 -24.33 -36.23
C ASP A 649 58.38 -24.68 -37.40
N PHE A 650 58.61 -25.87 -37.97
CA PHE A 650 57.97 -26.31 -39.21
C PHE A 650 56.47 -26.53 -39.07
N GLN A 651 56.03 -27.00 -37.90
CA GLN A 651 54.61 -27.25 -37.62
C GLN A 651 53.84 -25.94 -37.45
N TYR A 652 54.45 -24.93 -36.82
CA TYR A 652 53.86 -23.59 -36.74
C TYR A 652 53.77 -22.92 -38.13
N ALA A 653 54.79 -23.09 -38.98
CA ALA A 653 54.78 -22.55 -40.35
C ALA A 653 53.64 -23.15 -41.20
N GLU A 654 53.38 -24.46 -41.07
CA GLU A 654 52.26 -25.13 -41.74
C GLU A 654 50.91 -24.60 -41.25
N ASN A 655 50.71 -24.53 -39.94
CA ASN A 655 49.48 -23.98 -39.35
C ASN A 655 49.25 -22.50 -39.73
N TYR A 656 50.32 -21.71 -39.79
CA TYR A 656 50.25 -20.31 -40.21
C TYR A 656 49.90 -20.15 -41.70
N CYS A 657 50.38 -21.06 -42.55
CA CYS A 657 49.98 -21.12 -43.96
C CYS A 657 48.49 -21.45 -44.14
N VAL A 658 47.96 -22.38 -43.35
CA VAL A 658 46.52 -22.68 -43.34
C VAL A 658 45.71 -21.47 -42.86
N ALA A 659 46.17 -20.78 -41.81
CA ALA A 659 45.50 -19.58 -41.28
C ALA A 659 45.50 -18.40 -42.28
N LEU A 660 46.61 -18.16 -42.99
CA LEU A 660 46.69 -17.10 -44.01
C LEU A 660 45.91 -17.40 -45.29
N SER A 661 45.64 -18.67 -45.58
CA SER A 661 44.94 -19.12 -46.79
C SER A 661 43.42 -19.20 -46.61
N PHE A 662 42.89 -19.25 -45.39
CA PHE A 662 41.46 -19.42 -45.10
C PHE A 662 40.54 -18.39 -45.82
N ASP A 663 40.84 -17.09 -45.74
CA ASP A 663 40.01 -16.01 -46.30
C ASP A 663 40.34 -15.63 -47.76
N LYS A 664 41.35 -16.28 -48.37
CA LYS A 664 41.87 -15.87 -49.68
C LYS A 664 41.29 -16.68 -50.83
N SER A 665 41.36 -16.12 -52.05
CA SER A 665 40.94 -16.79 -53.29
C SER A 665 41.78 -18.05 -53.54
N SER A 666 41.24 -19.06 -54.26
CA SER A 666 41.98 -20.31 -54.55
C SER A 666 43.36 -20.08 -55.19
N ASP A 667 43.52 -19.01 -55.97
CA ASP A 667 44.82 -18.67 -56.57
C ASP A 667 45.78 -18.04 -55.56
N ASP A 668 45.30 -17.17 -54.67
CA ASP A 668 46.11 -16.63 -53.57
C ASP A 668 46.51 -17.71 -52.55
N ARG A 669 45.64 -18.70 -52.30
CA ARG A 669 45.96 -19.87 -51.45
C ARG A 669 47.15 -20.64 -52.01
N LYS A 670 47.15 -20.88 -53.33
CA LYS A 670 48.27 -21.50 -54.01
C LYS A 670 49.52 -20.64 -53.86
N ILE A 671 49.47 -19.32 -54.05
CA ILE A 671 50.65 -18.45 -53.94
C ILE A 671 51.31 -18.57 -52.54
N VAL A 672 50.51 -18.53 -51.47
CA VAL A 672 51.01 -18.68 -50.09
C VAL A 672 51.62 -20.07 -49.87
N ALA A 673 50.94 -21.12 -50.34
CA ALA A 673 51.41 -22.50 -50.25
C ALA A 673 52.73 -22.74 -51.00
N HIS A 674 52.88 -22.15 -52.19
CA HIS A 674 54.12 -22.20 -52.96
C HIS A 674 55.25 -21.41 -52.30
N ALA A 675 54.96 -20.28 -51.64
CA ALA A 675 55.95 -19.53 -50.89
C ALA A 675 56.53 -20.34 -49.70
N LEU A 676 55.66 -21.07 -48.97
CA LEU A 676 56.10 -21.99 -47.92
C LEU A 676 56.89 -23.17 -48.49
N PHE A 677 56.43 -23.77 -49.60
CA PHE A 677 57.14 -24.84 -50.30
C PHE A 677 58.54 -24.40 -50.77
N ASN A 678 58.66 -23.22 -51.36
CA ASN A 678 59.96 -22.67 -51.79
C ASN A 678 60.87 -22.37 -50.59
N ALA A 679 60.32 -21.91 -49.46
CA ALA A 679 61.09 -21.69 -48.24
C ALA A 679 61.64 -23.01 -47.66
N PHE A 680 60.85 -24.09 -47.70
CA PHE A 680 61.34 -25.42 -47.35
C PHE A 680 62.40 -25.94 -48.32
N LEU A 681 62.20 -25.78 -49.64
CA LEU A 681 63.18 -26.18 -50.64
C LEU A 681 64.52 -25.45 -50.49
N ALA A 682 64.49 -24.13 -50.25
CA ALA A 682 65.69 -23.33 -50.03
C ALA A 682 66.46 -23.71 -48.74
N SER A 683 65.78 -24.38 -47.81
CA SER A 683 66.33 -24.79 -46.52
C SER A 683 66.75 -26.26 -46.48
N LEU A 684 66.47 -27.05 -47.53
CA LEU A 684 66.76 -28.48 -47.62
C LEU A 684 68.25 -28.82 -47.39
N ASP A 685 69.15 -27.92 -47.77
CA ASP A 685 70.59 -28.12 -47.63
C ASP A 685 71.07 -28.07 -46.16
N LYS A 686 70.29 -27.48 -45.26
CA LYS A 686 70.65 -27.31 -43.84
C LYS A 686 70.22 -28.49 -42.97
N HIS A 687 68.99 -28.99 -43.14
CA HIS A 687 68.41 -30.09 -42.36
C HIS A 687 67.65 -31.08 -43.27
N PRO A 688 68.35 -32.04 -43.90
CA PRO A 688 67.76 -32.86 -44.97
C PRO A 688 66.67 -33.81 -44.47
N ASN A 689 66.77 -34.36 -43.26
CA ASN A 689 65.84 -35.41 -42.79
C ASN A 689 64.54 -34.83 -42.17
N GLU A 690 64.65 -33.73 -41.42
CA GLU A 690 63.50 -33.12 -40.75
C GLU A 690 62.65 -32.30 -41.73
N ILE A 691 63.31 -31.57 -42.64
CA ILE A 691 62.60 -30.81 -43.67
C ILE A 691 61.97 -31.74 -44.69
N THR A 692 62.60 -32.85 -45.07
CA THR A 692 61.94 -33.82 -45.98
C THR A 692 60.70 -34.43 -45.33
N ALA A 693 60.75 -34.77 -44.03
CA ALA A 693 59.57 -35.25 -43.31
C ALA A 693 58.46 -34.19 -43.24
N ALA A 694 58.79 -32.94 -42.89
CA ALA A 694 57.83 -31.83 -42.82
C ALA A 694 57.24 -31.47 -44.20
N LEU A 695 58.05 -31.49 -45.26
CA LEU A 695 57.63 -31.21 -46.63
C LEU A 695 56.73 -32.32 -47.16
N LEU A 696 57.03 -33.59 -46.85
CA LEU A 696 56.15 -34.72 -47.16
C LEU A 696 54.82 -34.63 -46.41
N HIS A 697 54.84 -34.22 -45.14
CA HIS A 697 53.62 -33.99 -44.34
C HIS A 697 52.75 -32.89 -44.97
N LEU A 698 53.33 -31.74 -45.27
CA LEU A 698 52.65 -30.60 -45.89
C LEU A 698 52.07 -30.94 -47.28
N LEU A 699 52.80 -31.67 -48.12
CA LEU A 699 52.30 -32.11 -49.43
C LEU A 699 51.19 -33.16 -49.32
N CYS A 700 51.11 -33.88 -48.21
CA CYS A 700 50.02 -34.81 -47.89
C CYS A 700 48.84 -34.16 -47.16
N ASN A 701 49.02 -32.96 -46.59
CA ASN A 701 47.98 -32.27 -45.84
C ASN A 701 46.88 -31.67 -46.75
N ASN A 702 45.65 -32.19 -46.60
CA ASN A 702 44.49 -31.86 -47.44
C ASN A 702 44.04 -30.39 -47.37
N GLU A 703 44.42 -29.65 -46.32
CA GLU A 703 43.98 -28.27 -46.10
C GLU A 703 44.76 -27.25 -46.94
N VAL A 704 45.94 -27.62 -47.45
CA VAL A 704 46.77 -26.74 -48.28
C VAL A 704 46.55 -27.06 -49.76
N GLU A 705 46.10 -26.07 -50.53
CA GLU A 705 45.88 -26.16 -51.97
C GLU A 705 47.19 -25.90 -52.75
N PHE A 706 47.56 -26.85 -53.59
CA PHE A 706 48.78 -26.80 -54.38
C PHE A 706 48.49 -26.87 -55.88
N ASP A 707 49.33 -26.19 -56.67
CA ASP A 707 49.47 -26.55 -58.07
C ASP A 707 50.49 -27.68 -58.18
N PHE A 708 49.96 -28.90 -58.19
CA PHE A 708 50.79 -30.10 -58.29
C PHE A 708 51.65 -30.12 -59.56
N ILE A 709 51.29 -29.40 -60.63
CA ILE A 709 52.10 -29.33 -61.85
C ILE A 709 53.37 -28.51 -61.62
N GLU A 710 53.26 -27.37 -60.93
CA GLU A 710 54.42 -26.53 -60.62
C GLU A 710 55.33 -27.18 -59.57
N ILE A 711 54.73 -27.86 -58.59
CA ILE A 711 55.48 -28.58 -57.55
C ILE A 711 56.27 -29.74 -58.15
N LEU A 712 55.64 -30.58 -58.99
CA LEU A 712 56.31 -31.71 -59.63
C LEU A 712 57.54 -31.28 -60.46
N LYS A 713 57.53 -30.07 -61.03
CA LYS A 713 58.69 -29.52 -61.76
C LYS A 713 59.84 -29.09 -60.86
N ARG A 714 59.56 -28.77 -59.59
CA ARG A 714 60.51 -28.21 -58.62
C ARG A 714 60.97 -29.21 -57.56
N LEU A 715 60.43 -30.43 -57.56
CA LEU A 715 60.85 -31.47 -56.62
C LEU A 715 62.31 -31.91 -56.86
N PRO A 716 63.10 -32.17 -55.80
CA PRO A 716 64.44 -32.72 -55.93
C PRO A 716 64.42 -34.10 -56.61
N SER A 717 65.35 -34.34 -57.54
CA SER A 717 65.48 -35.61 -58.26
C SER A 717 65.95 -36.79 -57.38
N GLN A 718 66.26 -36.52 -56.11
CA GLN A 718 66.83 -37.48 -55.16
C GLN A 718 65.75 -38.32 -54.44
N TRP A 719 64.47 -37.98 -54.59
CA TRP A 719 63.38 -38.64 -53.87
C TRP A 719 62.90 -39.92 -54.56
N SER A 720 62.69 -40.98 -53.78
CA SER A 720 62.16 -42.23 -54.29
C SER A 720 60.68 -42.10 -54.66
N ILE A 721 60.26 -42.79 -55.72
CA ILE A 721 58.86 -42.83 -56.17
C ILE A 721 57.95 -43.38 -55.05
N SER A 722 58.47 -44.27 -54.19
CA SER A 722 57.75 -44.81 -53.04
C SER A 722 57.36 -43.72 -52.03
N SER A 723 58.24 -42.75 -51.77
CA SER A 723 57.96 -41.60 -50.89
C SER A 723 56.97 -40.60 -51.52
N LEU A 724 56.92 -40.54 -52.85
CA LEU A 724 56.01 -39.66 -53.61
C LEU A 724 54.65 -40.29 -53.90
N LYS A 725 54.44 -41.57 -53.59
CA LYS A 725 53.22 -42.32 -53.91
C LYS A 725 51.95 -41.62 -53.42
N ASP A 726 51.95 -41.18 -52.16
CA ASP A 726 50.76 -40.57 -51.55
C ASP A 726 50.46 -39.18 -52.14
N ILE A 727 51.51 -38.44 -52.51
CA ILE A 727 51.41 -37.13 -53.19
C ILE A 727 50.85 -37.31 -54.61
N LEU A 728 51.34 -38.30 -55.37
CA LEU A 728 50.84 -38.60 -56.71
C LEU A 728 49.40 -39.10 -56.69
N LEU A 729 49.04 -39.93 -55.71
CA LEU A 729 47.65 -40.36 -55.50
C LEU A 729 46.74 -39.18 -55.14
N ARG A 730 47.21 -38.25 -54.31
CA ARG A 730 46.47 -37.01 -54.01
C ARG A 730 46.32 -36.14 -55.25
N ALA A 731 47.40 -35.84 -55.97
CA ALA A 731 47.41 -35.01 -57.18
C ALA A 731 46.48 -35.56 -58.29
N THR A 732 46.48 -36.87 -58.50
CA THR A 732 45.61 -37.52 -59.50
C THR A 732 44.15 -37.51 -59.08
N ARG A 733 43.85 -37.68 -57.78
CA ARG A 733 42.50 -37.59 -57.23
C ARG A 733 41.97 -36.17 -57.27
N THR A 734 42.76 -35.16 -56.90
CA THR A 734 42.35 -33.75 -56.96
C THR A 734 42.09 -33.32 -58.40
N TYR A 735 42.96 -33.68 -59.34
CA TYR A 735 42.74 -33.39 -60.76
C TYR A 735 41.48 -34.08 -61.31
N SER A 736 41.27 -35.36 -60.95
CA SER A 736 40.07 -36.10 -61.35
C SER A 736 38.80 -35.49 -60.75
N TYR A 737 38.87 -35.01 -59.52
CA TYR A 737 37.79 -34.32 -58.82
C TYR A 737 37.46 -33.00 -59.51
N ILE A 738 38.44 -32.10 -59.70
CA ILE A 738 38.26 -30.80 -60.37
C ILE A 738 37.66 -31.00 -61.77
N LYS A 739 38.16 -31.97 -62.54
CA LYS A 739 37.62 -32.29 -63.87
C LYS A 739 36.17 -32.77 -63.85
N ARG A 740 35.75 -33.49 -62.80
CA ARG A 740 34.36 -33.96 -62.64
C ARG A 740 33.45 -32.86 -62.11
N SER A 741 33.89 -32.08 -61.11
CA SER A 741 33.13 -30.98 -60.52
C SER A 741 32.84 -29.90 -61.56
N THR A 742 33.85 -29.45 -62.30
CA THR A 742 33.69 -28.48 -63.41
C THR A 742 32.73 -28.98 -64.49
N LYS A 743 32.77 -30.27 -64.84
CA LYS A 743 31.79 -30.86 -65.77
C LYS A 743 30.36 -30.81 -65.22
N LEU A 744 30.18 -31.05 -63.92
CA LEU A 744 28.89 -30.96 -63.25
C LEU A 744 28.40 -29.51 -63.16
N GLU A 745 29.26 -28.57 -62.79
CA GLU A 745 28.97 -27.13 -62.78
C GLU A 745 28.52 -26.65 -64.16
N ILE A 746 29.28 -26.97 -65.22
CA ILE A 746 28.89 -26.67 -66.61
C ILE A 746 27.52 -27.27 -66.95
N ALA A 747 27.22 -28.49 -66.51
CA ALA A 747 25.94 -29.14 -66.76
C ALA A 747 24.79 -28.47 -65.99
N LEU A 748 25.01 -28.08 -64.72
CA LEU A 748 24.03 -27.38 -63.89
C LEU A 748 23.77 -25.97 -64.41
N ASP A 749 24.81 -25.23 -64.80
CA ASP A 749 24.69 -23.91 -65.40
C ASP A 749 23.91 -23.96 -66.72
N ARG A 750 24.14 -24.99 -67.54
CA ARG A 750 23.32 -25.24 -68.75
C ARG A 750 21.85 -25.43 -68.39
N ILE A 751 21.54 -26.23 -67.36
CA ILE A 751 20.16 -26.44 -66.91
C ILE A 751 19.55 -25.15 -66.36
N GLN A 752 20.31 -24.37 -65.59
CA GLN A 752 19.85 -23.10 -65.04
C GLN A 752 19.58 -22.08 -66.15
N ASN A 753 20.46 -21.98 -67.15
CA ASN A 753 20.25 -21.17 -68.34
C ASN A 753 19.00 -21.60 -69.10
N GLU A 754 18.76 -22.90 -69.28
CA GLU A 754 17.52 -23.39 -69.90
C GLU A 754 16.27 -23.03 -69.06
N LYS A 755 16.31 -23.19 -67.74
CA LYS A 755 15.22 -22.77 -66.85
C LYS A 755 14.96 -21.26 -66.93
N LEU A 756 16.00 -20.44 -66.97
CA LEU A 756 15.90 -18.98 -67.14
C LEU A 756 15.34 -18.63 -68.52
N ASN A 757 15.76 -19.33 -69.58
CA ASN A 757 15.21 -19.18 -70.92
C ASN A 757 13.72 -19.52 -70.97
N ILE A 758 13.29 -20.58 -70.28
CA ILE A 758 11.87 -20.95 -70.15
C ILE A 758 11.10 -19.87 -69.38
N LYS A 759 11.64 -19.34 -68.27
CA LYS A 759 11.04 -18.23 -67.52
C LYS A 759 10.92 -16.97 -68.39
N LEU A 760 11.98 -16.61 -69.13
CA LEU A 760 11.96 -15.50 -70.10
C LEU A 760 10.91 -15.72 -71.17
N ARG A 761 10.77 -16.93 -71.72
CA ARG A 761 9.71 -17.26 -72.68
C ARG A 761 8.31 -17.12 -72.07
N LYS A 762 8.10 -17.50 -70.81
CA LYS A 762 6.83 -17.29 -70.09
C LYS A 762 6.53 -15.80 -69.88
N LEU A 763 7.53 -15.01 -69.46
CA LEU A 763 7.40 -13.56 -69.28
C LEU A 763 7.17 -12.83 -70.62
N LYS A 764 7.83 -13.26 -71.70
CA LYS A 764 7.58 -12.72 -73.05
C LYS A 764 6.18 -13.05 -73.59
N ARG A 765 5.54 -14.11 -73.08
CA ARG A 765 4.17 -14.51 -73.45
C ARG A 765 3.10 -13.89 -72.54
N SER A 766 3.46 -13.36 -71.37
CA SER A 766 2.50 -12.70 -70.48
C SER A 766 2.19 -11.30 -70.99
N ASN A 767 0.91 -11.06 -71.28
CA ASN A 767 0.42 -9.75 -71.65
C ASN A 767 -0.17 -9.07 -70.41
N VAL A 768 0.02 -7.76 -70.29
CA VAL A 768 -0.53 -6.97 -69.19
C VAL A 768 -1.58 -6.02 -69.74
N ILE A 769 -2.81 -6.18 -69.27
CA ILE A 769 -3.95 -5.36 -69.70
C ILE A 769 -3.92 -4.03 -68.94
N ILE A 770 -3.89 -2.90 -69.64
CA ILE A 770 -3.95 -1.56 -69.05
C ILE A 770 -5.42 -1.10 -69.15
N ASN A 771 -6.05 -0.87 -68.00
CA ASN A 771 -7.41 -0.33 -67.91
C ASN A 771 -7.34 1.15 -67.52
N GLU A 772 -8.38 1.93 -67.84
CA GLU A 772 -8.47 3.39 -67.59
C GLU A 772 -8.32 3.80 -66.11
N TYR A 773 -8.54 2.85 -65.18
CA TYR A 773 -8.40 3.08 -63.74
C TYR A 773 -6.98 2.80 -63.20
N ARG A 774 -6.07 2.25 -64.00
CA ARG A 774 -4.70 1.93 -63.56
C ARG A 774 -3.83 3.18 -63.58
N ARG A 775 -3.14 3.43 -62.46
CA ARG A 775 -2.25 4.58 -62.24
C ARG A 775 -0.82 4.10 -62.04
N CYS A 776 0.13 4.89 -62.51
CA CYS A 776 1.56 4.62 -62.36
C CYS A 776 1.96 4.65 -60.87
N LYS A 777 2.72 3.66 -60.38
CA LYS A 777 3.17 3.59 -58.97
C LYS A 777 3.96 4.82 -58.52
N ASN A 778 4.78 5.40 -59.40
CA ASN A 778 5.65 6.53 -59.05
C ASN A 778 4.96 7.90 -59.09
N CYS A 779 4.29 8.23 -60.20
CA CYS A 779 3.69 9.56 -60.38
C CYS A 779 2.18 9.61 -60.09
N LEU A 780 1.55 8.46 -59.82
CA LEU A 780 0.12 8.28 -59.57
C LEU A 780 -0.81 8.79 -60.70
N LYS A 781 -0.27 9.13 -61.88
CA LYS A 781 -1.04 9.53 -63.07
C LYS A 781 -1.51 8.33 -63.88
N GLN A 782 -2.60 8.49 -64.63
CA GLN A 782 -3.14 7.47 -65.53
C GLN A 782 -2.20 7.20 -66.72
N PHE A 783 -2.33 6.02 -67.33
CA PHE A 783 -1.62 5.66 -68.56
C PHE A 783 -2.42 6.12 -69.77
N TYR A 784 -1.90 7.10 -70.52
CA TYR A 784 -2.47 7.55 -71.79
C TYR A 784 -1.90 6.81 -73.00
N GLU A 785 -0.72 6.19 -72.84
CA GLU A 785 -0.04 5.40 -73.86
C GLU A 785 0.00 3.92 -73.44
N ALA A 786 -0.07 3.00 -74.41
CA ALA A 786 -0.04 1.56 -74.16
C ALA A 786 1.35 1.03 -73.72
N SER A 787 2.39 1.87 -73.76
CA SER A 787 3.75 1.52 -73.31
C SER A 787 3.91 1.74 -71.80
N CYS A 788 3.99 0.65 -71.04
CA CYS A 788 4.32 0.66 -69.62
C CYS A 788 5.47 -0.30 -69.31
N ILE A 789 6.21 -0.01 -68.23
CA ILE A 789 7.21 -0.93 -67.66
C ILE A 789 6.58 -1.57 -66.42
N VAL A 790 6.74 -2.89 -66.29
CA VAL A 790 6.20 -3.66 -65.16
C VAL A 790 7.36 -4.09 -64.27
N TYR A 791 7.36 -3.64 -63.02
CA TYR A 791 8.32 -4.12 -62.02
C TYR A 791 8.04 -5.57 -61.61
N GLN A 792 9.00 -6.22 -60.95
CA GLN A 792 8.87 -7.61 -60.49
C GLN A 792 7.63 -7.84 -59.61
N ASP A 793 7.20 -6.82 -58.88
CA ASP A 793 5.99 -6.81 -58.04
C ASP A 793 4.67 -6.75 -58.85
N GLY A 794 4.73 -6.72 -60.19
CA GLY A 794 3.57 -6.58 -61.06
C GLY A 794 3.04 -5.14 -61.19
N SER A 795 3.66 -4.17 -60.51
CA SER A 795 3.29 -2.75 -60.59
C SER A 795 3.73 -2.11 -61.91
N GLN A 796 2.84 -1.33 -62.52
CA GLN A 796 3.06 -0.64 -63.80
C GLN A 796 3.56 0.78 -63.55
N VAL A 797 4.57 1.19 -64.31
CA VAL A 797 5.16 2.52 -64.27
C VAL A 797 5.34 3.06 -65.68
N HIS A 798 5.20 4.37 -65.86
CA HIS A 798 5.49 5.00 -67.15
C HIS A 798 6.95 4.78 -67.53
N VAL A 799 7.24 4.62 -68.82
CA VAL A 799 8.61 4.43 -69.33
C VAL A 799 9.54 5.54 -68.85
N HIS A 800 9.05 6.78 -68.75
CA HIS A 800 9.81 7.92 -68.24
C HIS A 800 10.08 7.84 -66.72
N CYS A 801 9.08 7.44 -65.92
CA CYS A 801 9.22 7.36 -64.47
C CYS A 801 10.15 6.22 -64.01
N ALA A 802 10.31 5.16 -64.82
CA ALA A 802 11.27 4.11 -64.51
C ALA A 802 12.73 4.53 -64.77
N LYS A 803 12.98 5.39 -65.76
CA LYS A 803 14.32 5.90 -66.07
C LYS A 803 14.90 6.84 -65.00
N GLN A 804 14.07 7.40 -64.12
CA GLN A 804 14.49 8.28 -63.02
C GLN A 804 14.92 7.52 -61.75
N LEU A 805 14.73 6.20 -61.70
CA LEU A 805 15.03 5.37 -60.52
C LEU A 805 16.29 4.50 -60.67
N ASN A 806 16.99 4.60 -61.80
CA ASN A 806 18.27 3.90 -62.01
C ASN A 806 19.44 4.87 -61.92
#